data_AF-A0A3E1EYH3-F1
#
_entry.id   AF-A0A3E1EYH3-F1
#
_cell.length_a   1.000
_cell.length_b   1.000
_cell.length_c   1.000
_cell.angle_alpha   90.00
_cell.angle_beta   90.00
_cell.angle_gamma   90.00
#
_symmetry.space_group_name_H-M   'P 1'
#
loop_
_entity.id
_entity.type
_entity.pdbx_description
1 polymer ?
#
loop_
_entity_poly.entity_id
_entity_poly.type
_entity_poly.pdbx_seq_one_letter_code
_entity_poly.pdbx_strand_id
1 'polypeptide(L)'
;MKKSPYVIEELSIRKSPGLVSGLAKMKNLAPNVNIITGPNASGKSSTARAIQELIWHKNTKGLSLHGNVKIENDNWEIDIDSGRISTERNGINEQLKGLPAQEGHHRYLLALHNFVDGNENELAREIAKQSIGGFDLQAAHSSLNYSNRIQTLGATAYKNYKSAEKEYQSKRDEQRSLKQEETQINELRRKKEEANLAQQGFEFYKKVADFQLLKREQELLHNKIKEYPSAITKLKGNEHELIQQYEEEIQQNEEAIQKANTEIEQQQNTIKALNISNVEITSQTIEEVDARIEKLENIKRQIADLNQLILQEKTKEKAALEAIGFKTELQNPIANAWNSISIENIGNLDKLLRDAHQVLGRKKVLESEVDFLEEKIQQTNGSSTSTDTISLGIKTLGEWLKEPTLNTEKSNNTAMWILFFGLLASFTTPFIGWIGSVIGVVCLAIAAFLTLQKKKSTGGNNTLNIREDDFEKSGLTPPSQWETASVVTRIDELIDQLKEGKEKETITQKLNECKKGLSALQVKLDALHDEHQAWQEKLRAIPEFPTIANDDFSSLYWYLTHIKNWQEANTALKTHEAKIEKANVLFNEELEKIKPTFAQLNTDISDDLIELKANFSQLKKVLKARQESRRIIEDKQKAIVEYSDKITKQKSRLADIYSRIEIDEKDKDSVFELTKKLEEYTQIGKEFYSAKEAVAKAEHQLKLDTLYATHQSEIEEINAEEALIKAEQNAEKAKELEKIKAEIITIETKVEEKRKGHELEDLLSKKDENHVLLHQLYEENLSSLTGDMIIEELKNETQNKNRPELFNRANEIFNKITLGRYELRLNEKDNTTFEAKDEVSKRTFKLAELSTGTRVQLLLAVRLAYVETVESSIKLPILADELLANSDDERAKAIIDALIEISREGRQVFYFTAQADEVEKWQAHLSQSNLQYKIIELDQKENESRFSTPNQVEANQIQLTSSVPLPDGLSYEAYGQQLSVPKFNLLGQENNQLHLWYLIQDVDLLHSALARGIKYWGQLESYVRNNGKIDGLNDEKFEQFKKLTDVLARFQELYRVGRHQLIDRTDLQDSGLISENFIDKTSDKLTELDGDPVALIHSLENGGVPRFRRDTIDELNDYFLEQGIIDDRETIDSSEILIRLQAYLSNVDISISQVERFLEVVTRG
;
A
#
# COMPACT_ATOMS: atom_id res chain seq x y z
N MET A 1 21.76 -24.00 39.85
CA MET A 1 22.70 -24.91 40.55
C MET A 1 23.50 -25.66 39.50
N LYS A 2 24.83 -25.83 39.69
CA LYS A 2 25.67 -26.56 38.73
C LYS A 2 25.35 -28.06 38.87
N LYS A 3 24.81 -28.69 37.80
CA LYS A 3 24.45 -30.12 37.80
C LYS A 3 25.70 -30.98 37.93
N SER A 4 25.61 -32.05 38.70
CA SER A 4 26.76 -32.90 39.05
C SER A 4 26.92 -34.04 38.04
N PRO A 5 28.13 -34.30 37.53
CA PRO A 5 28.32 -35.30 36.49
C PRO A 5 28.21 -36.72 37.03
N TYR A 6 27.50 -37.58 36.30
CA TYR A 6 27.45 -39.03 36.52
C TYR A 6 28.60 -39.67 35.75
N VAL A 7 29.69 -39.97 36.45
CA VAL A 7 30.90 -40.52 35.84
C VAL A 7 31.01 -42.01 36.16
N ILE A 8 30.94 -42.86 35.15
CA ILE A 8 31.17 -44.30 35.32
C ILE A 8 32.68 -44.53 35.34
N GLU A 9 33.23 -45.02 36.45
CA GLU A 9 34.66 -45.31 36.61
C GLU A 9 34.98 -46.78 36.29
N GLU A 10 34.06 -47.69 36.60
CA GLU A 10 34.17 -49.11 36.27
C GLU A 10 32.84 -49.69 35.76
N LEU A 11 32.92 -50.60 34.80
CA LEU A 11 31.78 -51.36 34.28
C LEU A 11 32.17 -52.82 34.05
N SER A 12 31.41 -53.74 34.64
CA SER A 12 31.59 -55.19 34.55
C SER A 12 30.30 -55.84 34.09
N ILE A 13 30.26 -56.38 32.88
CA ILE A 13 29.08 -57.05 32.31
C ILE A 13 29.28 -58.56 32.46
N ARG A 14 28.66 -59.16 33.48
CA ARG A 14 28.77 -60.62 33.75
C ARG A 14 27.88 -61.44 32.82
N LYS A 15 26.70 -60.91 32.45
CA LYS A 15 25.74 -61.56 31.56
C LYS A 15 24.82 -60.52 30.90
N SER A 16 24.53 -60.63 29.61
CA SER A 16 23.57 -59.76 28.89
C SER A 16 22.87 -60.56 27.78
N PRO A 17 21.64 -60.21 27.36
CA PRO A 17 21.03 -60.79 26.15
C PRO A 17 21.96 -60.64 24.94
N GLY A 18 22.35 -61.77 24.32
CA GLY A 18 23.33 -61.83 23.23
C GLY A 18 24.79 -62.03 23.65
N LEU A 19 25.12 -61.93 24.95
CA LEU A 19 26.45 -62.15 25.53
C LEU A 19 26.35 -63.06 26.76
N VAL A 20 26.34 -64.37 26.53
CA VAL A 20 26.12 -65.39 27.57
C VAL A 20 27.31 -65.52 28.53
N SER A 21 28.52 -65.21 28.07
CA SER A 21 29.78 -65.25 28.85
C SER A 21 30.21 -63.90 29.44
N GLY A 22 29.41 -62.84 29.27
CA GLY A 22 29.80 -61.48 29.70
C GLY A 22 30.93 -60.86 28.87
N LEU A 23 31.46 -59.72 29.33
CA LEU A 23 32.61 -58.99 28.78
C LEU A 23 33.66 -58.77 29.87
N ALA A 24 34.91 -58.57 29.47
CA ALA A 24 35.99 -58.22 30.39
C ALA A 24 35.63 -56.94 31.18
N LYS A 25 36.03 -56.90 32.47
CA LYS A 25 35.77 -55.75 33.34
C LYS A 25 36.52 -54.53 32.82
N MET A 26 35.78 -53.50 32.42
CA MET A 26 36.32 -52.20 32.04
C MET A 26 36.61 -51.40 33.33
N LYS A 27 37.89 -51.28 33.68
CA LYS A 27 38.37 -50.49 34.83
C LYS A 27 38.93 -49.15 34.39
N ASN A 28 38.99 -48.17 35.29
CA ASN A 28 39.62 -46.86 35.06
C ASN A 28 39.10 -46.18 33.79
N LEU A 29 37.78 -46.09 33.61
CA LEU A 29 37.16 -45.30 32.55
C LEU A 29 37.47 -43.82 32.74
N ALA A 30 37.75 -43.11 31.66
CA ALA A 30 38.10 -41.69 31.71
C ALA A 30 36.84 -40.84 32.01
N PRO A 31 36.95 -39.74 32.78
CA PRO A 31 35.82 -38.89 33.11
C PRO A 31 35.29 -38.08 31.91
N ASN A 32 36.11 -37.86 30.87
CA ASN A 32 35.72 -37.09 29.69
C ASN A 32 35.32 -37.98 28.50
N VAL A 33 36.27 -38.65 27.83
CA VAL A 33 35.98 -39.38 26.58
C VAL A 33 36.45 -40.82 26.65
N ASN A 34 35.58 -41.78 26.34
CA ASN A 34 35.90 -43.21 26.25
C ASN A 34 35.54 -43.74 24.86
N ILE A 35 36.53 -44.20 24.11
CA ILE A 35 36.36 -44.74 22.75
C ILE A 35 36.36 -46.27 22.85
N ILE A 36 35.23 -46.89 22.52
CA ILE A 36 35.02 -48.34 22.58
C ILE A 36 35.01 -48.87 21.15
N THR A 37 36.06 -49.61 20.79
CA THR A 37 36.28 -50.15 19.44
C THR A 37 36.21 -51.68 19.42
N GLY A 38 35.82 -52.26 18.28
CA GLY A 38 35.86 -53.70 18.04
C GLY A 38 34.97 -54.12 16.86
N PRO A 39 35.11 -55.35 16.34
CA PRO A 39 34.37 -55.84 15.18
C PRO A 39 32.84 -55.90 15.41
N ASN A 40 32.05 -56.07 14.35
CA ASN A 40 30.61 -56.27 14.48
C ASN A 40 30.32 -57.52 15.34
N ALA A 41 29.28 -57.44 16.18
CA ALA A 41 28.95 -58.44 17.19
C ALA A 41 30.00 -58.66 18.32
N SER A 42 30.99 -57.77 18.49
CA SER A 42 31.93 -57.82 19.63
C SER A 42 31.31 -57.45 20.98
N GLY A 43 30.10 -56.87 20.99
CA GLY A 43 29.40 -56.45 22.20
C GLY A 43 29.26 -54.94 22.41
N LYS A 44 29.61 -54.10 21.43
CA LYS A 44 29.46 -52.62 21.48
C LYS A 44 28.04 -52.17 21.86
N SER A 45 27.02 -52.56 21.08
CA SER A 45 25.62 -52.20 21.36
C SER A 45 25.11 -52.81 22.67
N SER A 46 25.62 -53.98 23.07
CA SER A 46 25.32 -54.57 24.38
C SER A 46 25.94 -53.78 25.53
N THR A 47 27.11 -53.17 25.32
CA THR A 47 27.77 -52.28 26.28
C THR A 47 27.02 -50.96 26.43
N ALA A 48 26.62 -50.33 25.31
CA ALA A 48 25.77 -49.15 25.33
C ALA A 48 24.45 -49.40 26.09
N ARG A 49 23.80 -50.54 25.82
CA ARG A 49 22.60 -50.97 26.56
C ARG A 49 22.87 -51.21 28.04
N ALA A 50 24.00 -51.85 28.39
CA ALA A 50 24.38 -52.08 29.78
C ALA A 50 24.58 -50.75 30.54
N ILE A 51 25.17 -49.73 29.91
CA ILE A 51 25.29 -48.38 30.49
C ILE A 51 23.92 -47.75 30.75
N GLN A 52 22.97 -47.88 29.80
CA GLN A 52 21.61 -47.37 30.01
C GLN A 52 20.89 -48.11 31.14
N GLU A 53 21.02 -49.44 31.21
CA GLU A 53 20.38 -50.23 32.27
C GLU A 53 21.02 -50.03 33.65
N LEU A 54 22.31 -49.64 33.70
CA LEU A 54 22.99 -49.18 34.92
C LEU A 54 22.38 -47.88 35.48
N ILE A 55 21.79 -47.03 34.61
CA ILE A 55 21.19 -45.75 35.00
C ILE A 55 19.70 -45.92 35.33
N TRP A 56 18.90 -46.49 34.42
CA TRP A 56 17.43 -46.52 34.52
C TRP A 56 16.82 -47.84 35.01
N HIS A 57 17.60 -48.92 35.09
CA HIS A 57 17.19 -50.20 35.69
C HIS A 57 15.88 -50.83 35.11
N LYS A 58 15.59 -50.68 33.81
CA LYS A 58 14.30 -51.06 33.20
C LYS A 58 14.20 -52.54 32.85
N ASN A 59 15.13 -53.03 32.02
CA ASN A 59 15.12 -54.38 31.47
C ASN A 59 16.24 -55.21 32.09
N THR A 60 16.19 -55.32 33.41
CA THR A 60 17.23 -56.01 34.20
C THR A 60 17.04 -57.53 34.24
N LYS A 61 15.92 -58.07 33.73
CA LYS A 61 15.68 -59.52 33.63
C LYS A 61 16.69 -60.17 32.66
N GLY A 62 17.44 -61.16 33.14
CA GLY A 62 18.47 -61.86 32.35
C GLY A 62 19.78 -61.08 32.17
N LEU A 63 19.90 -59.91 32.79
CA LEU A 63 21.10 -59.06 32.80
C LEU A 63 21.83 -59.20 34.14
N SER A 64 23.14 -59.39 34.13
CA SER A 64 23.99 -59.34 35.32
C SER A 64 25.14 -58.39 35.06
N LEU A 65 25.15 -57.25 35.74
CA LEU A 65 26.18 -56.21 35.58
C LEU A 65 26.51 -55.55 36.91
N HIS A 66 27.70 -54.98 36.99
CA HIS A 66 28.16 -54.22 38.13
C HIS A 66 28.87 -52.96 37.62
N GLY A 67 28.58 -51.81 38.21
CA GLY A 67 29.22 -50.55 37.86
C GLY A 67 29.63 -49.75 39.10
N ASN A 68 30.77 -49.08 38.99
CA ASN A 68 31.21 -48.08 39.96
C ASN A 68 31.06 -46.69 39.35
N VAL A 69 30.34 -45.81 40.04
CA VAL A 69 29.93 -44.50 39.53
C VAL A 69 30.30 -43.42 40.54
N LYS A 70 30.90 -42.34 40.06
CA LYS A 70 31.22 -41.17 40.85
C LYS A 70 30.25 -40.03 40.53
N ILE A 71 29.65 -39.48 41.57
CA ILE A 71 28.78 -38.30 41.51
C ILE A 71 29.26 -37.33 42.58
N GLU A 72 29.75 -36.16 42.17
CA GLU A 72 30.46 -35.22 43.05
C GLU A 72 31.68 -35.88 43.75
N ASN A 73 31.60 -36.05 45.08
CA ASN A 73 32.61 -36.69 45.91
C ASN A 73 32.17 -38.09 46.40
N ASP A 74 30.98 -38.54 46.03
CA ASP A 74 30.44 -39.83 46.47
C ASP A 74 30.69 -40.93 45.44
N ASN A 75 31.05 -42.10 45.96
CA ASN A 75 31.21 -43.31 45.18
C ASN A 75 29.94 -44.17 45.30
N TRP A 76 29.37 -44.53 44.16
CA TRP A 76 28.16 -45.32 44.03
C TRP A 76 28.47 -46.66 43.41
N GLU A 77 28.18 -47.74 44.13
CA GLU A 77 28.28 -49.10 43.64
C GLU A 77 26.89 -49.61 43.26
N ILE A 78 26.71 -49.98 42.01
CA ILE A 78 25.43 -50.46 41.47
C ILE A 78 25.65 -51.89 40.97
N ASP A 79 25.00 -52.86 41.62
CA ASP A 79 25.00 -54.26 41.21
C ASP A 79 23.59 -54.68 40.77
N ILE A 80 23.49 -55.18 39.54
CA ILE A 80 22.26 -55.69 38.95
C ILE A 80 22.45 -57.18 38.69
N ASP A 81 21.55 -58.01 39.21
CA ASP A 81 21.51 -59.44 38.95
C ASP A 81 20.07 -59.92 38.68
N SER A 82 19.73 -60.04 37.40
CA SER A 82 18.47 -60.57 36.88
C SER A 82 17.20 -60.08 37.58
N GLY A 83 17.05 -58.75 37.69
CA GLY A 83 15.89 -58.11 38.34
C GLY A 83 16.12 -57.72 39.80
N ARG A 84 17.19 -58.21 40.44
CA ARG A 84 17.65 -57.73 41.75
C ARG A 84 18.63 -56.58 41.54
N ILE A 85 18.40 -55.45 42.19
CA ILE A 85 19.25 -54.26 42.08
C ILE A 85 19.71 -53.88 43.49
N SER A 86 21.01 -53.66 43.65
CA SER A 86 21.63 -53.13 44.87
C SER A 86 22.36 -51.83 44.51
N THR A 87 22.06 -50.76 45.23
CA THR A 87 22.70 -49.46 45.06
C THR A 87 23.27 -49.02 46.40
N GLU A 88 24.59 -48.88 46.49
CA GLU A 88 25.30 -48.47 47.69
C GLU A 88 26.04 -47.17 47.46
N ARG A 89 25.81 -46.17 48.31
CA ARG A 89 26.57 -44.91 48.35
C ARG A 89 27.60 -45.01 49.47
N ASN A 90 28.88 -44.98 49.12
CA ASN A 90 30.00 -45.12 50.05
C ASN A 90 29.86 -46.36 50.98
N GLY A 91 29.32 -47.47 50.46
CA GLY A 91 29.07 -48.71 51.21
C GLY A 91 27.78 -48.75 52.04
N ILE A 92 26.88 -47.78 51.88
CA ILE A 92 25.57 -47.73 52.56
C ILE A 92 24.46 -47.88 51.52
N ASN A 93 23.54 -48.82 51.73
CA ASN A 93 22.37 -49.00 50.86
C ASN A 93 21.52 -47.73 50.82
N GLU A 94 21.50 -47.06 49.67
CA GLU A 94 20.74 -45.85 49.41
C GLU A 94 20.26 -45.84 47.95
N GLN A 95 19.07 -45.30 47.70
CA GLN A 95 18.56 -45.13 46.33
C GLN A 95 19.09 -43.85 45.70
N LEU A 96 19.57 -43.95 44.47
CA LEU A 96 20.01 -42.79 43.70
C LEU A 96 18.80 -41.90 43.34
N LYS A 97 18.87 -40.62 43.73
CA LYS A 97 17.82 -39.61 43.49
C LYS A 97 18.31 -38.58 42.47
N GLY A 98 17.37 -37.95 41.77
CA GLY A 98 17.69 -36.87 40.82
C GLY A 98 18.06 -37.33 39.40
N LEU A 99 17.76 -38.58 39.07
CA LEU A 99 17.77 -39.08 37.69
C LEU A 99 16.55 -38.53 36.91
N PRO A 100 16.71 -38.20 35.62
CA PRO A 100 15.59 -37.80 34.76
C PRO A 100 14.60 -38.94 34.54
N ALA A 101 13.34 -38.57 34.27
CA ALA A 101 12.28 -39.52 33.94
C ALA A 101 12.66 -40.41 32.73
N GLN A 102 12.12 -41.62 32.69
CA GLN A 102 12.48 -42.64 31.69
C GLN A 102 12.05 -42.28 30.25
N GLU A 103 11.03 -41.42 30.12
CA GLU A 103 10.54 -40.92 28.85
C GLU A 103 11.63 -40.08 28.16
N GLY A 104 12.19 -40.62 27.07
CA GLY A 104 13.26 -39.96 26.32
C GLY A 104 14.67 -40.53 26.49
N HIS A 105 14.89 -41.63 27.22
CA HIS A 105 16.23 -42.25 27.36
C HIS A 105 16.95 -42.58 26.04
N HIS A 106 16.21 -42.84 24.95
CA HIS A 106 16.77 -43.03 23.60
C HIS A 106 17.53 -41.79 23.08
N ARG A 107 17.27 -40.60 23.62
CA ARG A 107 17.92 -39.33 23.24
C ARG A 107 19.34 -39.19 23.80
N TYR A 108 19.73 -40.04 24.75
CA TYR A 108 21.10 -40.16 25.25
C TYR A 108 21.97 -41.07 24.38
N LEU A 109 21.36 -41.83 23.45
CA LEU A 109 22.04 -42.62 22.43
C LEU A 109 21.97 -41.89 21.09
N LEU A 110 23.10 -41.29 20.71
CA LEU A 110 23.29 -40.59 19.46
C LEU A 110 23.78 -41.59 18.40
N ALA A 111 22.87 -42.11 17.58
CA ALA A 111 23.20 -43.01 16.46
C ALA A 111 22.91 -42.32 15.12
N LEU A 112 23.76 -42.55 14.10
CA LEU A 112 23.70 -41.85 12.81
C LEU A 112 22.34 -41.96 12.10
N HIS A 113 21.72 -43.15 12.07
CA HIS A 113 20.42 -43.39 11.42
C HIS A 113 19.30 -42.53 12.01
N ASN A 114 19.38 -42.18 13.31
CA ASN A 114 18.39 -41.32 13.94
C ASN A 114 18.46 -39.88 13.42
N PHE A 115 19.54 -39.44 12.77
CA PHE A 115 19.70 -38.07 12.22
C PHE A 115 19.32 -37.95 10.73
N VAL A 116 18.86 -39.05 10.12
CA VAL A 116 18.51 -39.12 8.69
C VAL A 116 17.00 -39.32 8.49
N ASP A 117 16.31 -39.95 9.44
CA ASP A 117 14.88 -40.27 9.35
C ASP A 117 13.97 -39.17 9.92
N GLY A 118 13.79 -38.07 9.16
CA GLY A 118 12.64 -37.12 9.06
C GLY A 118 11.74 -36.71 10.25
N ASN A 119 12.01 -37.12 11.50
CA ASN A 119 11.17 -36.85 12.68
C ASN A 119 11.40 -35.45 13.28
N GLU A 120 12.28 -34.63 12.71
CA GLU A 120 12.65 -33.34 13.29
C GLU A 120 11.60 -32.24 13.11
N ASN A 121 10.75 -32.36 12.08
CA ASN A 121 9.64 -31.44 11.84
C ASN A 121 8.58 -31.53 12.94
N GLU A 122 8.41 -32.69 13.57
CA GLU A 122 7.47 -32.88 14.68
C GLU A 122 7.95 -32.16 15.95
N LEU A 123 9.26 -32.24 16.25
CA LEU A 123 9.88 -31.53 17.37
C LEU A 123 9.88 -30.01 17.15
N ALA A 124 10.19 -29.55 15.94
CA ALA A 124 10.12 -28.13 15.60
C ALA A 124 8.69 -27.60 15.80
N ARG A 125 7.67 -28.34 15.33
CA ARG A 125 6.24 -28.02 15.53
C ARG A 125 5.84 -27.99 17.00
N GLU A 126 6.29 -28.96 17.80
CA GLU A 126 6.00 -29.01 19.23
C GLU A 126 6.59 -27.81 19.99
N ILE A 127 7.82 -27.41 19.65
CA ILE A 127 8.49 -26.23 20.21
C ILE A 127 7.79 -24.93 19.81
N ALA A 128 7.42 -24.74 18.54
CA ALA A 128 6.71 -23.52 18.12
C ALA A 128 5.31 -23.42 18.75
N LYS A 129 4.59 -24.54 18.88
CA LYS A 129 3.28 -24.58 19.53
C LYS A 129 3.34 -24.09 20.98
N GLN A 130 4.43 -24.41 21.70
CA GLN A 130 4.67 -23.90 23.06
C GLN A 130 5.19 -22.46 23.09
N SER A 131 5.84 -21.97 22.01
CA SER A 131 6.46 -20.64 21.94
C SER A 131 5.48 -19.48 21.76
N ILE A 132 4.33 -19.73 21.15
CA ILE A 132 3.44 -18.67 20.67
C ILE A 132 2.28 -18.39 21.66
N GLY A 133 2.17 -19.16 22.75
CA GLY A 133 1.06 -19.04 23.70
C GLY A 133 -0.32 -19.34 23.08
N GLY A 134 -0.36 -19.92 21.88
CA GLY A 134 -1.58 -20.35 21.19
C GLY A 134 -2.18 -19.40 20.13
N PHE A 135 -1.54 -18.26 19.79
CA PHE A 135 -2.06 -17.28 18.82
C PHE A 135 -1.25 -17.19 17.52
N ASP A 136 -1.85 -17.51 16.36
CA ASP A 136 -1.16 -17.39 15.07
C ASP A 136 -1.09 -15.92 14.58
N LEU A 137 0.02 -15.24 14.93
CA LEU A 137 0.30 -13.86 14.53
C LEU A 137 0.50 -13.70 13.02
N GLN A 138 0.91 -14.76 12.31
CA GLN A 138 1.09 -14.71 10.86
C GLN A 138 -0.27 -14.79 10.16
N ALA A 139 -1.20 -15.61 10.66
CA ALA A 139 -2.58 -15.61 10.19
C ALA A 139 -3.28 -14.28 10.50
N ALA A 140 -3.01 -13.66 11.65
CA ALA A 140 -3.51 -12.32 11.99
C ALA A 140 -2.98 -11.26 11.00
N HIS A 141 -1.67 -11.28 10.71
CA HIS A 141 -1.03 -10.39 9.74
C HIS A 141 -1.67 -10.51 8.35
N SER A 142 -1.81 -11.74 7.85
CA SER A 142 -2.44 -12.02 6.54
C SER A 142 -3.92 -11.67 6.50
N SER A 143 -4.70 -11.98 7.54
CA SER A 143 -6.14 -11.71 7.55
C SER A 143 -6.49 -10.23 7.65
N LEU A 144 -5.60 -9.42 8.24
CA LEU A 144 -5.75 -7.96 8.37
C LEU A 144 -5.11 -7.19 7.21
N ASN A 145 -4.51 -7.88 6.24
CA ASN A 145 -3.83 -7.30 5.07
C ASN A 145 -2.73 -6.28 5.41
N TYR A 146 -1.99 -6.51 6.50
CA TYR A 146 -0.85 -5.65 6.85
C TYR A 146 0.36 -5.95 5.94
N SER A 147 1.14 -4.92 5.64
CA SER A 147 2.25 -4.98 4.69
C SER A 147 3.28 -3.90 4.99
N ASN A 148 4.57 -4.26 4.89
CA ASN A 148 5.69 -3.30 4.91
C ASN A 148 5.90 -2.61 3.55
N ARG A 149 5.30 -3.13 2.47
CA ARG A 149 5.36 -2.52 1.13
C ARG A 149 4.33 -1.41 1.04
N ILE A 150 4.84 -0.18 1.09
CA ILE A 150 4.07 1.03 0.87
C ILE A 150 3.92 1.24 -0.64
N GLN A 151 2.71 1.51 -1.11
CA GLN A 151 2.53 1.95 -2.50
C GLN A 151 2.99 3.41 -2.62
N THR A 152 4.12 3.62 -3.29
CA THR A 152 4.80 4.93 -3.39
C THR A 152 4.39 5.70 -4.67
N LEU A 153 5.34 6.37 -5.33
CA LEU A 153 5.15 7.18 -6.55
C LEU A 153 4.59 6.37 -7.74
N GLY A 154 4.70 5.03 -7.68
CA GLY A 154 4.15 4.11 -8.67
C GLY A 154 2.62 3.95 -8.60
N ALA A 155 1.99 4.34 -7.49
CA ALA A 155 0.58 4.14 -7.23
C ALA A 155 -0.31 4.93 -8.20
N THR A 156 -1.38 4.29 -8.67
CA THR A 156 -2.35 4.90 -9.60
C THR A 156 -2.94 6.19 -9.03
N ALA A 157 -3.27 6.22 -7.73
CA ALA A 157 -3.79 7.41 -7.07
C ALA A 157 -2.82 8.60 -7.12
N TYR A 158 -1.52 8.37 -6.87
CA TYR A 158 -0.50 9.42 -6.97
C TYR A 158 -0.31 9.91 -8.41
N LYS A 159 -0.22 8.99 -9.37
CA LYS A 159 -0.08 9.34 -10.80
C LYS A 159 -1.27 10.15 -11.29
N ASN A 160 -2.49 9.76 -10.91
CA ASN A 160 -3.71 10.48 -11.27
C ASN A 160 -3.75 11.87 -10.66
N TYR A 161 -3.42 12.02 -9.37
CA TYR A 161 -3.32 13.32 -8.71
C TYR A 161 -2.28 14.22 -9.40
N LYS A 162 -1.08 13.70 -9.67
CA LYS A 162 -0.01 14.47 -10.31
C LYS A 162 -0.35 14.89 -11.74
N SER A 163 -1.03 14.04 -12.50
CA SER A 163 -1.56 14.39 -13.82
C SER A 163 -2.61 15.49 -13.73
N ALA A 164 -3.59 15.35 -12.82
CA ALA A 164 -4.65 16.33 -12.62
C ALA A 164 -4.12 17.68 -12.13
N GLU A 165 -3.15 17.69 -11.21
CA GLU A 165 -2.48 18.90 -10.75
C GLU A 165 -1.72 19.60 -11.90
N LYS A 166 -1.03 18.84 -12.75
CA LYS A 166 -0.31 19.40 -13.90
C LYS A 166 -1.27 20.01 -14.94
N GLU A 167 -2.38 19.32 -15.24
CA GLU A 167 -3.44 19.83 -16.13
C GLU A 167 -4.06 21.12 -15.56
N TYR A 168 -4.39 21.12 -14.27
CA TYR A 168 -4.92 22.30 -13.56
C TYR A 168 -3.93 23.48 -13.59
N GLN A 169 -2.65 23.26 -13.26
CA GLN A 169 -1.63 24.30 -13.27
C GLN A 169 -1.44 24.91 -14.66
N SER A 170 -1.35 24.06 -15.70
CA SER A 170 -1.24 24.50 -17.10
C SER A 170 -2.41 25.41 -17.49
N LYS A 171 -3.65 25.01 -17.15
CA LYS A 171 -4.86 25.80 -17.45
C LYS A 171 -4.95 27.08 -16.62
N ARG A 172 -4.55 27.04 -15.35
CA ARG A 172 -4.49 28.23 -14.48
C ARG A 172 -3.49 29.24 -15.01
N ASP A 173 -2.31 28.79 -15.44
CA ASP A 173 -1.27 29.67 -15.98
C ASP A 173 -1.69 30.25 -17.33
N GLU A 174 -2.39 29.48 -18.18
CA GLU A 174 -3.02 29.96 -19.40
C GLU A 174 -4.11 31.02 -19.11
N GLN A 175 -4.92 30.84 -18.06
CA GLN A 175 -5.91 31.84 -17.64
C GLN A 175 -5.24 33.10 -17.07
N ARG A 176 -4.10 32.94 -16.38
CA ARG A 176 -3.30 34.06 -15.86
C ARG A 176 -2.64 34.85 -16.98
N SER A 177 -2.12 34.19 -18.03
CA SER A 177 -1.59 34.87 -19.21
C SER A 177 -2.71 35.57 -19.98
N LEU A 178 -3.88 34.96 -20.14
CA LEU A 178 -5.08 35.60 -20.70
C LEU A 178 -5.47 36.87 -19.92
N LYS A 179 -5.42 36.83 -18.58
CA LYS A 179 -5.70 38.01 -17.75
C LYS A 179 -4.64 39.11 -17.92
N GLN A 180 -3.38 38.74 -18.14
CA GLN A 180 -2.32 39.70 -18.49
C GLN A 180 -2.56 40.32 -19.88
N GLU A 181 -2.96 39.51 -20.87
CA GLU A 181 -3.35 39.99 -22.20
C GLU A 181 -4.61 40.89 -22.15
N GLU A 182 -5.58 40.59 -21.28
CA GLU A 182 -6.75 41.45 -21.05
C GLU A 182 -6.37 42.80 -20.43
N THR A 183 -5.40 42.82 -19.50
CA THR A 183 -4.85 44.10 -19.01
C THR A 183 -4.12 44.89 -20.11
N GLN A 184 -3.45 44.21 -21.05
CA GLN A 184 -2.85 44.85 -22.22
C GLN A 184 -3.90 45.41 -23.19
N ILE A 185 -5.08 44.79 -23.33
CA ILE A 185 -6.19 45.36 -24.11
C ILE A 185 -6.58 46.75 -23.59
N ASN A 186 -6.61 46.96 -22.27
CA ASN A 186 -6.94 48.28 -21.71
C ASN A 186 -5.89 49.33 -22.10
N GLU A 187 -4.60 48.99 -22.07
CA GLU A 187 -3.53 49.86 -22.56
C GLU A 187 -3.60 50.10 -24.07
N LEU A 188 -3.90 49.07 -24.87
CA LEU A 188 -4.08 49.19 -26.32
C LEU A 188 -5.31 50.03 -26.68
N ARG A 189 -6.40 49.94 -25.92
CA ARG A 189 -7.58 50.81 -26.08
C ARG A 189 -7.24 52.26 -25.78
N ARG A 190 -6.46 52.54 -24.74
CA ARG A 190 -5.93 53.88 -24.44
C ARG A 190 -5.06 54.39 -25.59
N LYS A 191 -4.14 53.57 -26.12
CA LYS A 191 -3.31 53.92 -27.28
C LYS A 191 -4.14 54.11 -28.56
N LYS A 192 -5.22 53.35 -28.74
CA LYS A 192 -6.18 53.53 -29.85
C LYS A 192 -6.90 54.87 -29.75
N GLU A 193 -7.30 55.29 -28.55
CA GLU A 193 -7.86 56.63 -28.33
C GLU A 193 -6.83 57.73 -28.63
N GLU A 194 -5.59 57.59 -28.16
CA GLU A 194 -4.50 58.51 -28.49
C GLU A 194 -4.23 58.60 -30.00
N ALA A 195 -4.21 57.46 -30.70
CA ALA A 195 -4.03 57.40 -32.15
C ALA A 195 -5.23 57.96 -32.93
N ASN A 196 -6.46 57.77 -32.44
CA ASN A 196 -7.67 58.40 -32.99
C ASN A 196 -7.64 59.92 -32.81
N LEU A 197 -7.22 60.41 -31.64
CA LEU A 197 -7.04 61.84 -31.38
C LEU A 197 -5.94 62.42 -32.29
N ALA A 198 -4.86 61.67 -32.53
CA ALA A 198 -3.83 62.05 -33.49
C ALA A 198 -4.35 62.09 -34.94
N GLN A 199 -5.22 61.15 -35.34
CA GLN A 199 -5.88 61.18 -36.66
C GLN A 199 -6.76 62.44 -36.82
N GLN A 200 -7.54 62.78 -35.78
CA GLN A 200 -8.33 64.03 -35.76
C GLN A 200 -7.41 65.26 -35.81
N GLY A 201 -6.29 65.24 -35.08
CA GLY A 201 -5.27 66.28 -35.10
C GLY A 201 -4.64 66.46 -36.49
N PHE A 202 -4.33 65.37 -37.20
CA PHE A 202 -3.82 65.42 -38.57
C PHE A 202 -4.80 66.14 -39.51
N GLU A 203 -6.06 65.73 -39.49
CA GLU A 203 -7.10 66.35 -40.33
C GLU A 203 -7.32 67.82 -39.98
N PHE A 204 -7.26 68.16 -38.69
CA PHE A 204 -7.37 69.53 -38.21
C PHE A 204 -6.19 70.41 -38.67
N TYR A 205 -4.95 70.01 -38.41
CA TYR A 205 -3.77 70.80 -38.80
C TYR A 205 -3.60 70.92 -40.32
N LYS A 206 -4.10 69.95 -41.09
CA LYS A 206 -4.21 70.09 -42.55
C LYS A 206 -5.17 71.22 -42.95
N LYS A 207 -6.35 71.30 -42.32
CA LYS A 207 -7.28 72.42 -42.52
C LYS A 207 -6.67 73.77 -42.09
N VAL A 208 -5.87 73.79 -41.02
CA VAL A 208 -5.13 75.00 -40.58
C VAL A 208 -4.13 75.45 -41.63
N ALA A 209 -3.35 74.51 -42.20
CA ALA A 209 -2.38 74.82 -43.26
C ALA A 209 -3.08 75.39 -44.50
N ASP A 210 -4.18 74.77 -44.94
CA ASP A 210 -4.98 75.24 -46.08
C ASP A 210 -5.54 76.66 -45.83
N PHE A 211 -6.03 76.93 -44.62
CA PHE A 211 -6.50 78.27 -44.22
C PHE A 211 -5.39 79.34 -44.29
N GLN A 212 -4.19 79.03 -43.79
CA GLN A 212 -3.07 79.97 -43.79
C GLN A 212 -2.54 80.27 -45.20
N LEU A 213 -2.55 79.28 -46.10
CA LEU A 213 -2.20 79.47 -47.51
C LEU A 213 -3.19 80.42 -48.20
N LEU A 214 -4.50 80.19 -48.01
CA LEU A 214 -5.54 81.04 -48.59
C LEU A 214 -5.49 82.48 -48.05
N LYS A 215 -5.18 82.66 -46.76
CA LYS A 215 -5.05 83.99 -46.13
C LYS A 215 -3.90 84.80 -46.73
N ARG A 216 -2.75 84.15 -46.99
CA ARG A 216 -1.59 84.79 -47.64
C ARG A 216 -1.90 85.20 -49.08
N GLU A 217 -2.62 84.37 -49.83
CA GLU A 217 -3.06 84.66 -51.19
C GLU A 217 -4.01 85.87 -51.23
N GLN A 218 -4.94 85.96 -50.28
CA GLN A 218 -5.84 87.10 -50.11
C GLN A 218 -5.08 88.42 -49.87
N GLU A 219 -4.06 88.43 -49.01
CA GLU A 219 -3.28 89.64 -48.72
C GLU A 219 -2.49 90.16 -49.93
N LEU A 220 -1.98 89.26 -50.78
CA LEU A 220 -1.29 89.63 -52.02
C LEU A 220 -2.23 90.29 -53.03
N LEU A 221 -3.45 89.77 -53.18
CA LEU A 221 -4.48 90.32 -54.06
C LEU A 221 -5.05 91.65 -53.52
N HIS A 222 -5.14 91.81 -52.20
CA HIS A 222 -5.57 93.05 -51.55
C HIS A 222 -4.69 94.26 -51.90
N ASN A 223 -3.38 94.05 -51.99
CA ASN A 223 -2.42 95.11 -52.28
C ASN A 223 -2.50 95.59 -53.74
N LYS A 224 -2.87 94.72 -54.69
CA LYS A 224 -3.04 95.08 -56.12
C LYS A 224 -4.30 95.92 -56.40
N ILE A 225 -5.33 95.82 -55.57
CA ILE A 225 -6.60 96.54 -55.74
C ILE A 225 -6.49 98.03 -55.40
N LYS A 226 -5.49 98.44 -54.60
CA LYS A 226 -5.30 99.84 -54.14
C LYS A 226 -4.83 100.82 -55.23
N GLU A 227 -4.53 100.36 -56.45
CA GLU A 227 -3.91 101.16 -57.52
C GLU A 227 -4.92 101.84 -58.51
N TYR A 228 -6.25 101.67 -58.36
CA TYR A 228 -7.26 102.14 -59.34
C TYR A 228 -8.12 103.38 -58.89
N PRO A 229 -8.59 104.27 -59.81
CA PRO A 229 -9.30 105.53 -59.47
C PRO A 229 -10.80 105.40 -59.05
N SER A 230 -11.26 106.32 -58.19
CA SER A 230 -12.57 106.30 -57.48
C SER A 230 -13.84 106.67 -58.28
N ALA A 231 -13.80 106.64 -59.61
CA ALA A 231 -15.00 106.84 -60.45
C ALA A 231 -15.55 105.52 -60.99
N ILE A 232 -14.71 104.48 -61.09
CA ILE A 232 -15.13 103.09 -61.34
C ILE A 232 -15.89 102.51 -60.13
N THR A 233 -15.72 103.06 -58.93
CA THR A 233 -16.30 102.55 -57.67
C THR A 233 -17.81 102.75 -57.50
N LYS A 234 -18.49 103.45 -58.42
CA LYS A 234 -19.96 103.58 -58.42
C LYS A 234 -20.67 102.66 -59.42
N LEU A 235 -19.90 101.97 -60.27
CA LEU A 235 -20.33 100.86 -61.11
C LEU A 235 -19.77 99.58 -60.46
N LYS A 236 -20.58 98.57 -60.19
CA LYS A 236 -20.06 97.27 -59.73
C LYS A 236 -19.66 96.38 -60.90
N GLY A 237 -20.13 96.75 -62.10
CA GLY A 237 -20.00 96.12 -63.41
C GLY A 237 -20.24 94.62 -63.45
N ASN A 238 -21.01 94.16 -62.48
CA ASN A 238 -21.82 92.97 -62.57
C ASN A 238 -23.29 93.35 -62.65
N GLU A 239 -23.69 94.61 -62.89
CA GLU A 239 -25.13 94.95 -62.98
C GLU A 239 -25.82 94.14 -64.07
N HIS A 240 -25.14 93.88 -65.18
CA HIS A 240 -25.62 92.98 -66.24
C HIS A 240 -25.68 91.51 -65.78
N GLU A 241 -24.63 91.03 -65.10
CA GLU A 241 -24.53 89.66 -64.53
C GLU A 241 -25.49 89.44 -63.35
N LEU A 242 -25.80 90.47 -62.54
CA LEU A 242 -26.70 90.43 -61.37
C LEU A 242 -28.16 90.44 -61.79
N ILE A 243 -28.50 91.18 -62.84
CA ILE A 243 -29.82 91.10 -63.46
C ILE A 243 -30.03 89.67 -63.98
N GLN A 244 -29.04 89.11 -64.70
CA GLN A 244 -29.09 87.73 -65.18
C GLN A 244 -29.06 86.69 -64.03
N GLN A 245 -28.22 86.88 -63.01
CA GLN A 245 -28.09 86.00 -61.85
C GLN A 245 -29.37 85.99 -61.01
N TYR A 246 -30.03 87.13 -60.80
CA TYR A 246 -31.30 87.15 -60.07
C TYR A 246 -32.44 86.53 -60.88
N GLU A 247 -32.45 86.67 -62.21
CA GLU A 247 -33.39 85.93 -63.07
C GLU A 247 -33.14 84.41 -63.03
N GLU A 248 -31.87 83.98 -63.11
CA GLU A 248 -31.46 82.58 -63.02
C GLU A 248 -31.68 81.99 -61.61
N GLU A 249 -31.41 82.72 -60.53
CA GLU A 249 -31.67 82.29 -59.15
C GLU A 249 -33.17 82.21 -58.84
N ILE A 250 -34.00 83.10 -59.41
CA ILE A 250 -35.46 82.98 -59.33
C ILE A 250 -35.90 81.68 -60.01
N GLN A 251 -35.39 81.40 -61.21
CA GLN A 251 -35.70 80.17 -61.95
C GLN A 251 -35.20 78.91 -61.20
N GLN A 252 -33.97 78.91 -60.67
CA GLN A 252 -33.41 77.78 -59.92
C GLN A 252 -34.16 77.53 -58.61
N ASN A 253 -34.59 78.57 -57.89
CA ASN A 253 -35.40 78.41 -56.69
C ASN A 253 -36.82 77.91 -57.03
N GLU A 254 -37.40 78.32 -58.15
CA GLU A 254 -38.67 77.78 -58.67
C GLU A 254 -38.54 76.28 -59.03
N GLU A 255 -37.46 75.88 -59.69
CA GLU A 255 -37.12 74.48 -59.98
C GLU A 255 -36.84 73.66 -58.69
N ALA A 256 -36.18 74.25 -57.70
CA ALA A 256 -35.93 73.62 -56.40
C ALA A 256 -37.20 73.40 -55.59
N ILE A 257 -38.15 74.35 -55.64
CA ILE A 257 -39.49 74.17 -55.06
C ILE A 257 -40.23 73.04 -55.78
N GLN A 258 -40.15 72.97 -57.11
CA GLN A 258 -40.76 71.89 -57.88
C GLN A 258 -40.17 70.53 -57.51
N LYS A 259 -38.84 70.41 -57.40
CA LYS A 259 -38.15 69.19 -56.97
C LYS A 259 -38.49 68.79 -55.53
N ALA A 260 -38.51 69.75 -54.60
CA ALA A 260 -38.91 69.49 -53.21
C ALA A 260 -40.37 69.00 -53.12
N ASN A 261 -41.27 69.56 -53.93
CA ASN A 261 -42.65 69.06 -54.04
C ASN A 261 -42.70 67.62 -54.60
N THR A 262 -41.91 67.31 -55.62
CA THR A 262 -41.80 65.94 -56.14
C THR A 262 -41.26 64.95 -55.11
N GLU A 263 -40.25 65.35 -54.32
CA GLU A 263 -39.69 64.52 -53.24
C GLU A 263 -40.69 64.34 -52.09
N ILE A 264 -41.46 65.38 -51.73
CA ILE A 264 -42.57 65.25 -50.76
C ILE A 264 -43.60 64.25 -51.28
N GLU A 265 -44.00 64.35 -52.54
CA GLU A 265 -44.96 63.43 -53.16
C GLU A 265 -44.43 61.99 -53.18
N GLN A 266 -43.14 61.80 -53.49
CA GLN A 266 -42.48 60.50 -53.41
C GLN A 266 -42.49 59.92 -51.99
N GLN A 267 -42.11 60.69 -50.97
CA GLN A 267 -42.11 60.23 -49.58
C GLN A 267 -43.53 59.98 -49.06
N GLN A 268 -44.51 60.78 -49.47
CA GLN A 268 -45.93 60.53 -49.19
C GLN A 268 -46.40 59.22 -49.84
N ASN A 269 -45.94 58.92 -51.05
CA ASN A 269 -46.21 57.65 -51.71
C ASN A 269 -45.49 56.48 -51.03
N THR A 270 -44.27 56.66 -50.52
CA THR A 270 -43.56 55.66 -49.69
C THR A 270 -44.36 55.37 -48.42
N ILE A 271 -44.85 56.39 -47.71
CA ILE A 271 -45.69 56.20 -46.51
C ILE A 271 -46.98 55.45 -46.86
N LYS A 272 -47.63 55.78 -47.98
CA LYS A 272 -48.82 55.04 -48.47
C LYS A 272 -48.49 53.58 -48.82
N ALA A 273 -47.33 53.31 -49.40
CA ALA A 273 -46.88 51.96 -49.76
C ALA A 273 -46.53 51.08 -48.55
N LEU A 274 -46.16 51.67 -47.40
CA LEU A 274 -45.88 50.92 -46.17
C LEU A 274 -47.14 50.25 -45.57
N ASN A 275 -48.35 50.63 -45.99
CA ASN A 275 -49.64 50.01 -45.64
C ASN A 275 -49.88 49.79 -44.12
N ILE A 276 -49.39 50.70 -43.27
CA ILE A 276 -49.57 50.66 -41.80
C ILE A 276 -50.74 51.56 -41.40
N SER A 277 -51.49 51.15 -40.38
CA SER A 277 -52.52 51.97 -39.72
C SER A 277 -51.99 53.33 -39.23
N ASN A 278 -52.84 54.36 -39.22
CA ASN A 278 -52.47 55.73 -38.81
C ASN A 278 -52.21 55.90 -37.31
N VAL A 279 -52.30 54.83 -36.53
CA VAL A 279 -52.09 54.82 -35.07
C VAL A 279 -50.64 55.17 -34.71
N GLU A 280 -50.48 56.04 -33.72
CA GLU A 280 -49.19 56.52 -33.23
C GLU A 280 -48.72 55.61 -32.08
N ILE A 281 -47.66 54.82 -32.31
CA ILE A 281 -47.09 53.93 -31.30
C ILE A 281 -45.91 54.62 -30.64
N THR A 282 -45.96 54.69 -29.31
CA THR A 282 -44.89 55.30 -28.52
C THR A 282 -43.67 54.39 -28.42
N SER A 283 -42.48 54.97 -28.23
CA SER A 283 -41.25 54.20 -27.97
C SER A 283 -41.38 53.30 -26.74
N GLN A 284 -42.11 53.73 -25.72
CA GLN A 284 -42.38 52.97 -24.50
C GLN A 284 -43.15 51.68 -24.78
N THR A 285 -44.11 51.70 -25.71
CA THR A 285 -44.86 50.50 -26.12
C THR A 285 -43.98 49.49 -26.87
N ILE A 286 -42.99 49.97 -27.63
CA ILE A 286 -42.02 49.11 -28.33
C ILE A 286 -41.07 48.43 -27.33
N GLU A 287 -40.59 49.18 -26.32
CA GLU A 287 -39.76 48.64 -25.25
C GLU A 287 -40.50 47.60 -24.40
N GLU A 288 -41.78 47.83 -24.09
CA GLU A 288 -42.61 46.87 -23.36
C GLU A 288 -42.78 45.55 -24.12
N VAL A 289 -43.01 45.60 -25.44
CA VAL A 289 -43.12 44.39 -26.27
C VAL A 289 -41.78 43.65 -26.38
N ASP A 290 -40.66 44.36 -26.50
CA ASP A 290 -39.31 43.76 -26.45
C ASP A 290 -39.09 42.97 -25.15
N ALA A 291 -39.37 43.59 -24.00
CA ALA A 291 -39.18 42.98 -22.69
C ALA A 291 -40.06 41.72 -22.50
N ARG A 292 -41.29 41.75 -23.05
CA ARG A 292 -42.18 40.58 -23.02
C ARG A 292 -41.72 39.46 -23.95
N ILE A 293 -41.17 39.78 -25.13
CA ILE A 293 -40.54 38.78 -26.03
C ILE A 293 -39.32 38.14 -25.35
N GLU A 294 -38.49 38.91 -24.64
CA GLU A 294 -37.38 38.38 -23.85
C GLU A 294 -37.86 37.43 -22.72
N LYS A 295 -38.96 37.80 -22.05
CA LYS A 295 -39.59 36.93 -21.04
C LYS A 295 -40.10 35.61 -21.65
N LEU A 296 -40.72 35.66 -22.83
CA LEU A 296 -41.13 34.46 -23.57
C LEU A 296 -39.93 33.59 -23.98
N GLU A 297 -38.79 34.18 -24.36
CA GLU A 297 -37.54 33.44 -24.63
C GLU A 297 -37.03 32.70 -23.40
N ASN A 298 -37.04 33.34 -22.23
CA ASN A 298 -36.63 32.69 -20.99
C ASN A 298 -37.53 31.52 -20.61
N ILE A 299 -38.86 31.69 -20.73
CA ILE A 299 -39.82 30.60 -20.46
C ILE A 299 -39.61 29.42 -21.43
N LYS A 300 -39.36 29.68 -22.73
CA LYS A 300 -39.09 28.64 -23.73
C LYS A 300 -37.78 27.89 -23.44
N ARG A 301 -36.74 28.57 -22.94
CA ARG A 301 -35.51 27.93 -22.44
C ARG A 301 -35.77 27.04 -21.23
N GLN A 302 -36.52 27.53 -20.23
CA GLN A 302 -36.90 26.72 -19.07
C GLN A 302 -37.67 25.46 -19.45
N ILE A 303 -38.58 25.55 -20.43
CA ILE A 303 -39.29 24.39 -20.97
C ILE A 303 -38.32 23.40 -21.65
N ALA A 304 -37.33 23.90 -22.41
CA ALA A 304 -36.32 23.05 -23.04
C ALA A 304 -35.44 22.32 -22.01
N ASP A 305 -34.98 23.02 -20.96
CA ASP A 305 -34.19 22.44 -19.88
C ASP A 305 -34.98 21.37 -19.11
N LEU A 306 -36.26 21.66 -18.79
CA LEU A 306 -37.15 20.70 -18.15
C LEU A 306 -37.41 19.47 -19.03
N ASN A 307 -37.53 19.63 -20.35
CA ASN A 307 -37.66 18.50 -21.28
C ASN A 307 -36.41 17.61 -21.30
N GLN A 308 -35.21 18.21 -21.17
CA GLN A 308 -33.97 17.44 -21.05
C GLN A 308 -33.92 16.65 -19.73
N LEU A 309 -34.34 17.26 -18.63
CA LEU A 309 -34.46 16.57 -17.33
C LEU A 309 -35.48 15.43 -17.38
N ILE A 310 -36.64 15.64 -18.01
CA ILE A 310 -37.62 14.58 -18.26
C ILE A 310 -37.02 13.42 -19.04
N LEU A 311 -36.22 13.68 -20.08
CA LEU A 311 -35.56 12.62 -20.85
C LEU A 311 -34.58 11.81 -19.99
N GLN A 312 -33.84 12.47 -19.11
CA GLN A 312 -32.94 11.80 -18.15
C GLN A 312 -33.73 10.94 -17.16
N GLU A 313 -34.80 11.48 -16.56
CA GLU A 313 -35.64 10.73 -15.62
C GLU A 313 -36.35 9.54 -16.29
N LYS A 314 -36.82 9.68 -17.54
CA LYS A 314 -37.35 8.56 -18.34
C LYS A 314 -36.30 7.48 -18.59
N THR A 315 -35.05 7.87 -18.80
CA THR A 315 -33.96 6.92 -19.00
C THR A 315 -33.65 6.14 -17.71
N LYS A 316 -33.63 6.83 -16.56
CA LYS A 316 -33.48 6.20 -15.24
C LYS A 316 -34.64 5.27 -14.91
N GLU A 317 -35.87 5.71 -15.18
CA GLU A 317 -37.08 4.92 -15.02
C GLU A 317 -37.00 3.63 -15.85
N LYS A 318 -36.68 3.77 -17.14
CA LYS A 318 -36.52 2.64 -18.05
C LYS A 318 -35.41 1.68 -17.59
N ALA A 319 -34.26 2.19 -17.17
CA ALA A 319 -33.16 1.36 -16.68
C ALA A 319 -33.54 0.59 -15.40
N ALA A 320 -34.27 1.23 -14.48
CA ALA A 320 -34.78 0.59 -13.28
C ALA A 320 -35.79 -0.53 -13.59
N LEU A 321 -36.65 -0.33 -14.60
CA LEU A 321 -37.60 -1.34 -15.10
C LEU A 321 -36.92 -2.50 -15.83
N GLU A 322 -35.97 -2.19 -16.73
CA GLU A 322 -35.21 -3.20 -17.47
C GLU A 322 -34.42 -4.10 -16.53
N ALA A 323 -33.84 -3.52 -15.46
CA ALA A 323 -33.11 -4.28 -14.46
C ALA A 323 -33.99 -5.39 -13.91
N ILE A 324 -35.21 -5.08 -13.45
CA ILE A 324 -36.17 -6.05 -12.88
C ILE A 324 -36.99 -6.83 -13.91
N GLY A 325 -36.62 -6.78 -15.19
CA GLY A 325 -37.17 -7.63 -16.25
C GLY A 325 -38.35 -7.05 -17.04
N PHE A 326 -38.74 -5.80 -16.80
CA PHE A 326 -39.81 -5.13 -17.54
C PHE A 326 -39.22 -4.40 -18.76
N LYS A 327 -39.70 -4.74 -19.96
CA LYS A 327 -39.19 -4.17 -21.23
C LYS A 327 -39.97 -2.96 -21.73
N THR A 328 -41.08 -2.60 -21.08
CA THR A 328 -42.01 -1.54 -21.49
C THR A 328 -42.44 -0.70 -20.29
N GLU A 329 -42.84 0.55 -20.56
CA GLU A 329 -43.40 1.45 -19.53
C GLU A 329 -44.56 0.80 -18.78
N LEU A 330 -44.62 1.00 -17.46
CA LEU A 330 -45.68 0.49 -16.62
C LEU A 330 -46.99 1.22 -16.92
N GLN A 331 -48.08 0.47 -17.07
CA GLN A 331 -49.41 1.06 -17.19
C GLN A 331 -49.78 1.78 -15.88
N ASN A 332 -50.47 2.93 -15.99
CA ASN A 332 -50.86 3.79 -14.86
C ASN A 332 -51.43 3.09 -13.60
N PRO A 333 -52.29 2.04 -13.71
CA PRO A 333 -52.79 1.34 -12.52
C PRO A 333 -51.67 0.63 -11.74
N ILE A 334 -50.67 0.10 -12.44
CA ILE A 334 -49.54 -0.64 -11.86
C ILE A 334 -48.53 0.35 -11.28
N ALA A 335 -48.24 1.44 -12.01
CA ALA A 335 -47.38 2.51 -11.52
C ALA A 335 -47.92 3.14 -10.21
N ASN A 336 -49.24 3.27 -10.07
CA ASN A 336 -49.85 3.78 -8.83
C ASN A 336 -49.77 2.75 -7.68
N ALA A 337 -49.90 1.45 -7.97
CA ALA A 337 -49.70 0.39 -6.99
C ALA A 337 -48.24 0.30 -6.51
N TRP A 338 -47.27 0.60 -7.38
CA TRP A 338 -45.86 0.65 -6.98
C TRP A 338 -45.58 1.85 -6.08
N ASN A 339 -46.09 3.04 -6.42
CA ASN A 339 -45.91 4.24 -5.61
C ASN A 339 -46.59 4.18 -4.22
N SER A 340 -47.57 3.30 -4.01
CA SER A 340 -48.23 3.14 -2.70
C SER A 340 -47.44 2.26 -1.73
N ILE A 341 -46.41 1.55 -2.19
CA ILE A 341 -45.50 0.78 -1.34
C ILE A 341 -44.48 1.75 -0.72
N SER A 342 -44.58 2.01 0.59
CA SER A 342 -43.56 2.79 1.31
C SER A 342 -42.27 1.98 1.43
N ILE A 343 -41.22 2.44 0.76
CA ILE A 343 -39.83 1.92 0.82
C ILE A 343 -38.92 2.96 1.51
N GLU A 344 -39.44 3.63 2.54
CA GLU A 344 -38.80 4.80 3.16
C GLU A 344 -37.56 4.48 4.02
N ASN A 345 -37.32 3.21 4.39
CA ASN A 345 -36.19 2.79 5.23
C ASN A 345 -35.35 1.65 4.61
N ILE A 346 -34.52 1.96 3.61
CA ILE A 346 -33.54 1.01 3.05
C ILE A 346 -32.54 0.52 4.10
N GLY A 347 -32.24 1.31 5.15
CA GLY A 347 -31.31 0.89 6.21
C GLY A 347 -31.75 -0.37 6.98
N ASN A 348 -33.06 -0.68 6.99
CA ASN A 348 -33.56 -1.93 7.56
C ASN A 348 -33.39 -3.11 6.59
N LEU A 349 -33.35 -2.88 5.28
CA LEU A 349 -33.20 -3.91 4.25
C LEU A 349 -31.74 -4.40 4.16
N ASP A 350 -30.78 -3.48 4.28
CA ASP A 350 -29.35 -3.83 4.40
C ASP A 350 -29.10 -4.67 5.66
N LYS A 351 -29.77 -4.30 6.76
CA LYS A 351 -29.72 -5.06 8.00
C LYS A 351 -30.32 -6.46 7.83
N LEU A 352 -31.46 -6.58 7.17
CA LEU A 352 -32.11 -7.87 6.88
C LEU A 352 -31.19 -8.78 6.07
N LEU A 353 -30.61 -8.27 4.98
CA LEU A 353 -29.71 -9.04 4.11
C LEU A 353 -28.44 -9.50 4.87
N ARG A 354 -27.85 -8.61 5.68
CA ARG A 354 -26.68 -8.92 6.50
C ARG A 354 -27.00 -9.97 7.57
N ASP A 355 -28.11 -9.80 8.28
CA ASP A 355 -28.54 -10.72 9.33
C ASP A 355 -28.86 -12.11 8.74
N ALA A 356 -29.47 -12.16 7.54
CA ALA A 356 -29.73 -13.39 6.80
C ALA A 356 -28.44 -14.12 6.36
N HIS A 357 -27.47 -13.41 5.75
CA HIS A 357 -26.18 -14.02 5.40
C HIS A 357 -25.42 -14.54 6.63
N GLN A 358 -25.45 -13.81 7.74
CA GLN A 358 -24.81 -14.23 8.98
C GLN A 358 -25.46 -15.48 9.58
N VAL A 359 -26.79 -15.55 9.59
CA VAL A 359 -27.54 -16.71 10.13
C VAL A 359 -27.36 -17.94 9.23
N LEU A 360 -27.49 -17.79 7.90
CA LEU A 360 -27.31 -18.88 6.93
C LEU A 360 -25.87 -19.41 6.93
N GLY A 361 -24.87 -18.53 7.00
CA GLY A 361 -23.47 -18.93 7.09
C GLY A 361 -23.17 -19.73 8.36
N ARG A 362 -23.65 -19.27 9.53
CA ARG A 362 -23.48 -19.99 10.80
C ARG A 362 -24.24 -21.32 10.84
N LYS A 363 -25.43 -21.39 10.23
CA LYS A 363 -26.21 -22.63 10.12
C LYS A 363 -25.44 -23.69 9.33
N LYS A 364 -24.91 -23.32 8.15
CA LYS A 364 -24.14 -24.25 7.30
C LYS A 364 -22.90 -24.83 7.99
N VAL A 365 -22.18 -24.01 8.77
CA VAL A 365 -21.02 -24.45 9.56
C VAL A 365 -21.45 -25.47 10.63
N LEU A 366 -22.51 -25.18 11.38
CA LEU A 366 -23.01 -26.10 12.40
C LEU A 366 -23.60 -27.39 11.81
N GLU A 367 -24.25 -27.32 10.64
CA GLU A 367 -24.72 -28.50 9.91
C GLU A 367 -23.55 -29.41 9.52
N SER A 368 -22.47 -28.85 8.94
CA SER A 368 -21.28 -29.64 8.60
C SER A 368 -20.60 -30.27 9.82
N GLU A 369 -20.60 -29.57 10.96
CA GLU A 369 -20.05 -30.09 12.22
C GLU A 369 -20.94 -31.21 12.79
N VAL A 370 -22.27 -31.07 12.68
CA VAL A 370 -23.23 -32.12 13.05
C VAL A 370 -23.01 -33.36 12.20
N ASP A 371 -22.92 -33.22 10.87
CA ASP A 371 -22.69 -34.34 9.95
C ASP A 371 -21.40 -35.08 10.28
N PHE A 372 -20.30 -34.34 10.52
CA PHE A 372 -19.01 -34.91 10.92
C PHE A 372 -19.09 -35.67 12.27
N LEU A 373 -19.74 -35.09 13.27
CA LEU A 373 -19.90 -35.72 14.58
C LEU A 373 -20.81 -36.96 14.52
N GLU A 374 -21.85 -36.95 13.69
CA GLU A 374 -22.71 -38.11 13.45
C GLU A 374 -21.98 -39.25 12.74
N GLU A 375 -21.18 -38.93 11.72
CA GLU A 375 -20.32 -39.90 11.04
C GLU A 375 -19.33 -40.56 12.03
N LYS A 376 -18.72 -39.75 12.90
CA LYS A 376 -17.80 -40.24 13.93
C LYS A 376 -18.48 -41.16 14.95
N ILE A 377 -19.74 -40.88 15.32
CA ILE A 377 -20.54 -41.78 16.17
C ILE A 377 -20.85 -43.10 15.46
N GLN A 378 -21.15 -43.07 14.15
CA GLN A 378 -21.42 -44.28 13.36
C GLN A 378 -20.19 -45.19 13.20
N GLN A 379 -18.99 -44.60 13.08
CA GLN A 379 -17.73 -45.35 12.97
C GLN A 379 -17.28 -45.97 14.32
N THR A 380 -17.87 -45.55 15.43
CA THR A 380 -17.53 -46.06 16.77
C THR A 380 -18.35 -47.30 17.10
N ASN A 381 -17.75 -48.49 16.96
CA ASN A 381 -18.35 -49.80 17.26
C ASN A 381 -18.44 -50.09 18.78
N GLY A 382 -19.18 -49.26 19.52
CA GLY A 382 -19.40 -49.45 20.96
C GLY A 382 -20.63 -50.31 21.27
N SER A 383 -20.48 -51.25 22.20
CA SER A 383 -21.55 -52.04 22.85
C SER A 383 -22.73 -51.17 23.30
N SER A 384 -23.98 -51.67 23.22
CA SER A 384 -25.20 -50.96 23.65
C SER A 384 -25.36 -50.86 25.17
N THR A 385 -24.43 -51.42 25.94
CA THR A 385 -24.52 -51.48 27.40
C THR A 385 -24.11 -50.14 28.02
N SER A 386 -24.93 -49.65 28.97
CA SER A 386 -24.69 -48.33 29.57
C SER A 386 -23.34 -48.28 30.31
N THR A 387 -22.64 -47.15 30.20
CA THR A 387 -21.36 -46.90 30.89
C THR A 387 -21.50 -47.05 32.41
N ASP A 388 -22.68 -46.75 32.96
CA ASP A 388 -23.00 -46.97 34.38
C ASP A 388 -23.15 -48.45 34.73
N THR A 389 -23.75 -49.26 33.86
CA THR A 389 -23.83 -50.72 34.04
C THR A 389 -22.44 -51.36 33.96
N ILE A 390 -21.60 -50.91 33.02
CA ILE A 390 -20.20 -51.36 32.88
C ILE A 390 -19.38 -50.96 34.12
N SER A 391 -19.52 -49.71 34.58
CA SER A 391 -18.89 -49.21 35.81
C SER A 391 -19.34 -50.01 37.05
N LEU A 392 -20.63 -50.31 37.14
CA LEU A 392 -21.17 -51.16 38.21
C LEU A 392 -20.65 -52.60 38.11
N GLY A 393 -20.55 -53.17 36.92
CA GLY A 393 -19.96 -54.49 36.69
C GLY A 393 -18.48 -54.56 37.11
N ILE A 394 -17.68 -53.58 36.69
CA ILE A 394 -16.27 -53.44 37.12
C ILE A 394 -16.19 -53.34 38.65
N LYS A 395 -17.09 -52.57 39.28
CA LYS A 395 -17.18 -52.45 40.73
C LYS A 395 -17.53 -53.78 41.41
N THR A 396 -18.52 -54.51 40.91
CA THR A 396 -18.94 -55.81 41.48
C THR A 396 -17.85 -56.88 41.34
N LEU A 397 -17.14 -56.96 40.20
CA LEU A 397 -15.98 -57.83 40.04
C LEU A 397 -14.80 -57.40 40.94
N GLY A 398 -14.59 -56.09 41.07
CA GLY A 398 -13.61 -55.52 42.01
C GLY A 398 -13.96 -55.79 43.48
N GLU A 399 -15.24 -55.96 43.82
CA GLU A 399 -15.70 -56.41 45.14
C GLU A 399 -15.55 -57.92 45.32
N TRP A 400 -15.81 -58.74 44.29
CA TRP A 400 -15.53 -60.18 44.30
C TRP A 400 -14.04 -60.47 44.58
N LEU A 401 -13.12 -59.72 43.95
CA LEU A 401 -11.68 -59.83 44.18
C LEU A 401 -11.23 -59.46 45.61
N LYS A 402 -12.09 -58.81 46.41
CA LYS A 402 -11.80 -58.42 47.81
C LYS A 402 -12.19 -59.50 48.82
N GLU A 403 -12.96 -60.51 48.43
CA GLU A 403 -13.40 -61.56 49.35
C GLU A 403 -12.37 -62.71 49.49
N PRO A 404 -12.16 -63.25 50.69
CA PRO A 404 -11.14 -64.26 50.94
C PRO A 404 -11.54 -65.65 50.42
N THR A 405 -10.89 -66.12 49.36
CA THR A 405 -11.06 -67.49 48.86
C THR A 405 -10.35 -68.50 49.78
N LEU A 406 -11.12 -69.25 50.58
CA LEU A 406 -10.60 -70.36 51.37
C LEU A 406 -10.47 -71.60 50.49
N ASN A 407 -9.39 -71.66 49.71
CA ASN A 407 -8.66 -72.89 49.40
C ASN A 407 -7.45 -72.56 48.51
N THR A 408 -6.29 -72.44 49.14
CA THR A 408 -5.03 -73.06 48.67
C THR A 408 -3.94 -72.75 49.70
N GLU A 409 -3.07 -73.75 49.90
CA GLU A 409 -2.09 -73.79 50.97
C GLU A 409 -1.13 -72.59 51.00
N LYS A 410 -0.71 -72.26 52.23
CA LYS A 410 0.33 -71.29 52.63
C LYS A 410 1.16 -70.72 51.46
N SER A 411 0.89 -69.46 51.13
CA SER A 411 1.89 -68.58 50.52
C SER A 411 1.73 -67.16 51.05
N ASN A 412 2.81 -66.62 51.62
CA ASN A 412 2.90 -65.34 52.31
C ASN A 412 2.82 -64.11 51.36
N ASN A 413 2.37 -64.32 50.12
CA ASN A 413 2.37 -63.33 49.04
C ASN A 413 1.02 -62.64 48.82
N THR A 414 -0.09 -63.09 49.40
CA THR A 414 -1.42 -62.51 49.10
C THR A 414 -1.59 -61.08 49.63
N ALA A 415 -0.91 -60.72 50.73
CA ALA A 415 -0.85 -59.33 51.21
C ALA A 415 -0.04 -58.41 50.28
N MET A 416 0.87 -58.97 49.48
CA MET A 416 1.73 -58.22 48.54
C MET A 416 0.98 -57.89 47.24
N TRP A 417 0.08 -58.76 46.78
CA TRP A 417 -0.73 -58.53 45.58
C TRP A 417 -1.85 -57.49 45.80
N ILE A 418 -2.44 -57.40 47.00
CA ILE A 418 -3.46 -56.39 47.33
C ILE A 418 -2.84 -54.97 47.42
N LEU A 419 -1.59 -54.87 47.89
CA LEU A 419 -0.79 -53.63 47.83
C LEU A 419 -0.39 -53.26 46.39
N PHE A 420 -0.15 -54.25 45.53
CA PHE A 420 0.20 -54.05 44.13
C PHE A 420 -0.99 -53.53 43.29
N PHE A 421 -2.20 -54.06 43.50
CA PHE A 421 -3.41 -53.57 42.82
C PHE A 421 -3.94 -52.24 43.38
N GLY A 422 -3.74 -51.96 44.68
CA GLY A 422 -4.04 -50.66 45.27
C GLY A 422 -3.13 -49.53 44.76
N LEU A 423 -1.87 -49.84 44.43
CA LEU A 423 -0.94 -48.90 43.79
C LEU A 423 -1.23 -48.71 42.30
N LEU A 424 -1.67 -49.75 41.59
CA LEU A 424 -2.04 -49.64 40.17
C LEU A 424 -3.25 -48.71 39.94
N ALA A 425 -4.23 -48.72 40.85
CA ALA A 425 -5.39 -47.82 40.79
C ALA A 425 -5.02 -46.33 41.04
N SER A 426 -3.86 -46.04 41.65
CA SER A 426 -3.35 -44.67 41.80
C SER A 426 -2.61 -44.16 40.56
N PHE A 427 -2.16 -45.06 39.66
CA PHE A 427 -1.40 -44.72 38.45
C PHE A 427 -2.26 -44.38 37.23
N THR A 428 -3.60 -44.54 37.30
CA THR A 428 -4.52 -44.19 36.20
C THR A 428 -5.11 -42.78 36.31
N THR A 429 -4.65 -41.99 37.30
CA THR A 429 -5.08 -40.59 37.48
C THR A 429 -4.85 -39.64 36.30
N PRO A 430 -3.86 -39.83 35.39
CA PRO A 430 -3.75 -38.96 34.22
C PRO A 430 -4.82 -39.21 33.14
N PHE A 431 -5.53 -40.35 33.17
CA PHE A 431 -6.37 -40.77 32.03
C PHE A 431 -7.89 -40.76 32.28
N ILE A 432 -8.41 -40.71 33.53
CA ILE A 432 -9.86 -40.91 33.81
C ILE A 432 -10.52 -39.76 34.63
N GLY A 433 -9.77 -38.74 35.05
CA GLY A 433 -10.34 -37.58 35.76
C GLY A 433 -10.91 -37.91 37.16
N TRP A 434 -11.72 -37.00 37.71
CA TRP A 434 -12.15 -36.95 39.13
C TRP A 434 -12.68 -38.26 39.74
N ILE A 435 -13.17 -39.21 38.94
CA ILE A 435 -13.70 -40.51 39.37
C ILE A 435 -12.59 -41.43 39.94
N GLY A 436 -11.35 -41.35 39.44
CA GLY A 436 -10.22 -42.16 39.91
C GLY A 436 -9.78 -41.85 41.35
N SER A 437 -9.97 -40.59 41.78
CA SER A 437 -9.63 -40.16 43.14
C SER A 437 -10.54 -40.77 44.21
N VAL A 438 -11.81 -40.99 43.87
CA VAL A 438 -12.81 -41.59 44.78
C VAL A 438 -12.52 -43.08 44.99
N ILE A 439 -12.10 -43.79 43.94
CA ILE A 439 -11.74 -45.21 44.02
C ILE A 439 -10.45 -45.41 44.84
N GLY A 440 -9.45 -44.54 44.66
CA GLY A 440 -8.21 -44.58 45.44
C GLY A 440 -8.42 -44.33 46.94
N VAL A 441 -9.29 -43.37 47.30
CA VAL A 441 -9.64 -43.08 48.71
C VAL A 441 -10.44 -44.23 49.33
N VAL A 442 -11.34 -44.86 48.58
CA VAL A 442 -12.08 -46.05 49.04
C VAL A 442 -11.14 -47.24 49.24
N CYS A 443 -10.15 -47.45 48.36
CA CYS A 443 -9.14 -48.50 48.51
C CYS A 443 -8.19 -48.26 49.70
N LEU A 444 -7.81 -47.00 49.99
CA LEU A 444 -7.04 -46.65 51.18
C LEU A 444 -7.84 -46.80 52.47
N ALA A 445 -9.13 -46.45 52.46
CA ALA A 445 -10.04 -46.67 53.58
C ALA A 445 -10.25 -48.18 53.85
N ILE A 446 -10.32 -49.01 52.80
CA ILE A 446 -10.40 -50.47 52.90
C ILE A 446 -9.08 -51.07 53.42
N ALA A 447 -7.93 -50.59 52.97
CA ALA A 447 -6.62 -51.03 53.49
C ALA A 447 -6.42 -50.63 54.98
N ALA A 448 -6.90 -49.45 55.38
CA ALA A 448 -6.91 -49.01 56.77
C ALA A 448 -7.89 -49.84 57.62
N PHE A 449 -9.08 -50.19 57.10
CA PHE A 449 -10.07 -50.99 57.80
C PHE A 449 -9.65 -52.46 57.96
N LEU A 450 -9.02 -53.06 56.94
CA LEU A 450 -8.49 -54.44 56.96
C LEU A 450 -7.27 -54.60 57.87
N THR A 451 -6.44 -53.57 58.01
CA THR A 451 -5.34 -53.58 58.99
C THR A 451 -5.86 -53.42 60.43
N LEU A 452 -6.98 -52.72 60.63
CA LEU A 452 -7.64 -52.54 61.94
C LEU A 452 -8.50 -53.75 62.37
N GLN A 453 -8.94 -54.63 61.46
CA GLN A 453 -9.70 -55.84 61.77
C GLN A 453 -8.85 -57.11 62.02
N LYS A 454 -7.57 -56.95 62.42
CA LYS A 454 -6.82 -58.03 63.10
C LYS A 454 -7.34 -58.29 64.53
N LYS A 455 -8.64 -58.56 64.67
CA LYS A 455 -9.22 -59.37 65.76
C LYS A 455 -10.68 -59.72 65.47
N LYS A 456 -10.90 -61.03 65.41
CA LYS A 456 -12.16 -61.82 65.44
C LYS A 456 -12.88 -62.15 64.12
N SER A 457 -13.03 -63.47 63.96
CA SER A 457 -14.23 -64.21 63.53
C SER A 457 -14.33 -64.71 62.08
N THR A 458 -14.01 -65.99 61.92
CA THR A 458 -14.77 -67.08 61.25
C THR A 458 -16.00 -66.75 60.37
N GLY A 459 -15.95 -67.21 59.11
CA GLY A 459 -17.12 -67.54 58.24
C GLY A 459 -16.96 -67.10 56.77
N GLY A 460 -16.39 -67.94 55.88
CA GLY A 460 -15.84 -67.47 54.59
C GLY A 460 -16.33 -68.09 53.26
N ASN A 461 -17.39 -68.91 53.20
CA ASN A 461 -17.80 -69.53 51.90
C ASN A 461 -19.13 -69.06 51.31
N ASN A 462 -19.97 -68.30 52.03
CA ASN A 462 -21.32 -67.96 51.54
C ASN A 462 -21.42 -66.63 50.78
N THR A 463 -20.36 -65.82 50.78
CA THR A 463 -20.39 -64.44 50.30
C THR A 463 -19.85 -64.29 48.86
N LEU A 464 -18.89 -65.11 48.42
CA LEU A 464 -18.40 -65.16 47.03
C LEU A 464 -19.53 -65.53 46.04
N ASN A 465 -20.33 -66.54 46.36
CA ASN A 465 -21.47 -66.94 45.53
C ASN A 465 -22.53 -65.83 45.40
N ILE A 466 -22.67 -64.95 46.39
CA ILE A 466 -23.60 -63.81 46.32
C ILE A 466 -23.08 -62.76 45.33
N ARG A 467 -21.75 -62.55 45.29
CA ARG A 467 -21.11 -61.58 44.38
C ARG A 467 -21.10 -62.05 42.92
N GLU A 468 -20.98 -63.36 42.71
CA GLU A 468 -21.15 -63.98 41.39
C GLU A 468 -22.59 -63.78 40.89
N ASP A 469 -23.59 -64.06 41.74
CA ASP A 469 -25.01 -63.84 41.45
C ASP A 469 -25.35 -62.35 41.24
N ASP A 470 -24.75 -61.43 42.00
CA ASP A 470 -24.91 -59.97 41.82
C ASP A 470 -24.30 -59.49 40.49
N PHE A 471 -23.19 -60.07 40.03
CA PHE A 471 -22.62 -59.75 38.72
C PHE A 471 -23.47 -60.33 37.59
N GLU A 472 -23.96 -61.56 37.71
CA GLU A 472 -24.84 -62.17 36.70
C GLU A 472 -26.17 -61.41 36.54
N LYS A 473 -26.70 -60.85 37.63
CA LYS A 473 -27.87 -59.96 37.60
C LYS A 473 -27.63 -58.62 36.90
N SER A 474 -26.38 -58.22 36.69
CA SER A 474 -26.05 -56.99 35.93
C SER A 474 -26.34 -57.12 34.43
N GLY A 475 -26.55 -58.35 33.93
CA GLY A 475 -26.80 -58.63 32.51
C GLY A 475 -25.54 -58.58 31.63
N LEU A 476 -24.37 -58.37 32.23
CA LEU A 476 -23.06 -58.43 31.57
C LEU A 476 -22.60 -59.88 31.42
N THR A 477 -21.85 -60.19 30.36
CA THR A 477 -21.30 -61.53 30.18
C THR A 477 -20.28 -61.85 31.30
N PRO A 478 -20.47 -62.96 32.03
CA PRO A 478 -19.58 -63.37 33.11
C PRO A 478 -18.18 -63.74 32.57
N PRO A 479 -17.14 -63.69 33.42
CA PRO A 479 -15.83 -64.19 33.07
C PRO A 479 -15.90 -65.68 32.71
N SER A 480 -15.00 -66.15 31.84
CA SER A 480 -15.00 -67.54 31.36
C SER A 480 -14.86 -68.58 32.48
N GLN A 481 -14.16 -68.22 33.57
CA GLN A 481 -14.04 -68.97 34.82
C GLN A 481 -13.95 -67.98 35.99
N TRP A 482 -14.54 -68.30 37.14
CA TRP A 482 -14.46 -67.49 38.37
C TRP A 482 -13.12 -67.68 39.11
N GLU A 483 -12.03 -67.35 38.41
CA GLU A 483 -10.65 -67.36 38.90
C GLU A 483 -10.03 -65.97 38.76
N THR A 484 -9.08 -65.64 39.63
CA THR A 484 -8.50 -64.28 39.74
C THR A 484 -7.95 -63.76 38.42
N ALA A 485 -7.27 -64.57 37.61
CA ALA A 485 -6.72 -64.15 36.32
C ALA A 485 -7.82 -63.81 35.30
N SER A 486 -8.86 -64.66 35.20
CA SER A 486 -9.97 -64.48 34.28
C SER A 486 -10.87 -63.31 34.66
N VAL A 487 -11.04 -63.03 35.95
CA VAL A 487 -11.78 -61.87 36.46
C VAL A 487 -11.02 -60.56 36.17
N VAL A 488 -9.69 -60.54 36.31
CA VAL A 488 -8.87 -59.36 35.99
C VAL A 488 -8.90 -59.06 34.49
N THR A 489 -8.72 -60.06 33.62
CA THR A 489 -8.84 -59.88 32.16
C THR A 489 -10.22 -59.34 31.79
N ARG A 490 -11.28 -59.82 32.44
CA ARG A 490 -12.65 -59.33 32.20
C ARG A 490 -12.83 -57.88 32.65
N ILE A 491 -12.19 -57.46 33.73
CA ILE A 491 -12.19 -56.06 34.16
C ILE A 491 -11.49 -55.17 33.12
N ASP A 492 -10.33 -55.59 32.59
CA ASP A 492 -9.61 -54.84 31.55
C ASP A 492 -10.45 -54.69 30.28
N GLU A 493 -11.11 -55.76 29.83
CA GLU A 493 -12.06 -55.71 28.71
C GLU A 493 -13.24 -54.75 28.96
N LEU A 494 -13.79 -54.73 30.18
CA LEU A 494 -14.86 -53.80 30.55
C LEU A 494 -14.36 -52.35 30.66
N ILE A 495 -13.09 -52.12 31.04
CA ILE A 495 -12.47 -50.79 31.06
C ILE A 495 -12.29 -50.25 29.64
N ASP A 496 -11.85 -51.08 28.70
CA ASP A 496 -11.76 -50.68 27.28
C ASP A 496 -13.15 -50.35 26.71
N GLN A 497 -14.17 -51.17 27.01
CA GLN A 497 -15.57 -50.87 26.66
C GLN A 497 -16.09 -49.58 27.32
N LEU A 498 -15.69 -49.28 28.55
CA LEU A 498 -16.06 -48.05 29.26
C LEU A 498 -15.41 -46.81 28.61
N LYS A 499 -14.16 -46.93 28.15
CA LYS A 499 -13.43 -45.86 27.46
C LYS A 499 -14.09 -45.51 26.13
N GLU A 500 -14.40 -46.51 25.31
CA GLU A 500 -15.15 -46.34 24.06
C GLU A 500 -16.55 -45.74 24.32
N GLY A 501 -17.23 -46.20 25.37
CA GLY A 501 -18.52 -45.64 25.79
C GLY A 501 -18.45 -44.17 26.21
N LYS A 502 -17.40 -43.76 26.92
CA LYS A 502 -17.18 -42.36 27.36
C LYS A 502 -16.80 -41.42 26.23
N GLU A 503 -16.01 -41.89 25.26
CA GLU A 503 -15.72 -41.12 24.05
C GLU A 503 -16.99 -40.86 23.24
N LYS A 504 -17.82 -41.91 23.07
CA LYS A 504 -19.14 -41.80 22.43
C LYS A 504 -20.07 -40.85 23.18
N GLU A 505 -20.10 -40.87 24.51
CA GLU A 505 -20.87 -39.94 25.35
C GLU A 505 -20.42 -38.48 25.13
N THR A 506 -19.12 -38.23 25.07
CA THR A 506 -18.55 -36.89 24.85
C THR A 506 -18.87 -36.35 23.46
N ILE A 507 -18.75 -37.18 22.42
CA ILE A 507 -19.12 -36.81 21.05
C ILE A 507 -20.64 -36.55 20.98
N THR A 508 -21.45 -37.36 21.66
CA THR A 508 -22.91 -37.18 21.75
C THR A 508 -23.28 -35.87 22.45
N GLN A 509 -22.55 -35.48 23.50
CA GLN A 509 -22.77 -34.20 24.18
C GLN A 509 -22.49 -33.01 23.25
N LYS A 510 -21.34 -33.01 22.55
CA LYS A 510 -21.02 -31.98 21.57
C LYS A 510 -22.03 -31.92 20.43
N LEU A 511 -22.46 -33.09 19.93
CA LEU A 511 -23.52 -33.19 18.93
C LEU A 511 -24.82 -32.53 19.42
N ASN A 512 -25.22 -32.78 20.66
CA ASN A 512 -26.42 -32.16 21.25
C ASN A 512 -26.26 -30.64 21.41
N GLU A 513 -25.08 -30.14 21.75
CA GLU A 513 -24.78 -28.70 21.81
C GLU A 513 -24.86 -28.06 20.42
N CYS A 514 -24.30 -28.68 19.39
CA CYS A 514 -24.42 -28.23 18.00
C CYS A 514 -25.87 -28.25 17.51
N LYS A 515 -26.64 -29.32 17.80
CA LYS A 515 -28.07 -29.42 17.49
C LYS A 515 -28.91 -28.34 18.20
N LYS A 516 -28.56 -28.00 19.43
CA LYS A 516 -29.19 -26.88 20.18
C LYS A 516 -28.81 -25.52 19.58
N GLY A 517 -27.58 -25.35 19.09
CA GLY A 517 -27.16 -24.18 18.33
C GLY A 517 -27.93 -24.04 17.02
N LEU A 518 -28.13 -25.14 16.29
CA LEU A 518 -28.93 -25.18 15.08
C LEU A 518 -30.39 -24.82 15.33
N SER A 519 -31.02 -25.36 16.37
CA SER A 519 -32.41 -25.00 16.69
C SER A 519 -32.57 -23.52 17.06
N ALA A 520 -31.61 -22.94 17.77
CA ALA A 520 -31.60 -21.51 18.08
C ALA A 520 -31.40 -20.63 16.83
N LEU A 521 -30.56 -21.06 15.88
CA LEU A 521 -30.41 -20.37 14.59
C LEU A 521 -31.64 -20.55 13.70
N GLN A 522 -32.31 -21.71 13.76
CA GLN A 522 -33.52 -21.97 12.99
C GLN A 522 -34.63 -21.00 13.38
N VAL A 523 -34.83 -20.73 14.68
CA VAL A 523 -35.82 -19.72 15.13
C VAL A 523 -35.53 -18.33 14.57
N LYS A 524 -34.24 -17.96 14.46
CA LYS A 524 -33.85 -16.67 13.85
C LYS A 524 -34.06 -16.67 12.34
N LEU A 525 -33.78 -17.79 11.69
CA LEU A 525 -34.00 -17.95 10.25
C LEU A 525 -35.50 -17.91 9.92
N ASP A 526 -36.34 -18.57 10.72
CA ASP A 526 -37.80 -18.53 10.57
C ASP A 526 -38.34 -17.10 10.69
N ALA A 527 -37.84 -16.32 11.67
CA ALA A 527 -38.22 -14.91 11.80
C ALA A 527 -37.79 -14.06 10.59
N LEU A 528 -36.63 -14.33 10.01
CA LEU A 528 -36.17 -13.67 8.77
C LEU A 528 -37.00 -14.11 7.57
N HIS A 529 -37.40 -15.38 7.49
CA HIS A 529 -38.30 -15.89 6.47
C HIS A 529 -39.69 -15.29 6.57
N ASP A 530 -40.23 -15.08 7.77
CA ASP A 530 -41.50 -14.38 7.99
C ASP A 530 -41.45 -12.95 7.45
N GLU A 531 -40.35 -12.22 7.71
CA GLU A 531 -40.14 -10.87 7.18
C GLU A 531 -39.98 -10.87 5.65
N HIS A 532 -39.24 -11.85 5.12
CA HIS A 532 -39.10 -12.06 3.67
C HIS A 532 -40.46 -12.35 3.01
N GLN A 533 -41.30 -13.20 3.61
CA GLN A 533 -42.63 -13.50 3.11
C GLN A 533 -43.56 -12.28 3.17
N ALA A 534 -43.50 -11.49 4.24
CA ALA A 534 -44.27 -10.25 4.34
C ALA A 534 -43.92 -9.26 3.20
N TRP A 535 -42.66 -9.19 2.80
CA TRP A 535 -42.24 -8.41 1.63
C TRP A 535 -42.70 -9.04 0.31
N GLN A 536 -42.60 -10.35 0.16
CA GLN A 536 -43.11 -11.03 -1.03
C GLN A 536 -44.62 -10.85 -1.20
N GLU A 537 -45.42 -10.91 -0.13
CA GLU A 537 -46.87 -10.69 -0.20
C GLU A 537 -47.21 -9.26 -0.64
N LYS A 538 -46.47 -8.27 -0.16
CA LYS A 538 -46.61 -6.87 -0.63
C LYS A 538 -46.26 -6.75 -2.12
N LEU A 539 -45.24 -7.46 -2.58
CA LEU A 539 -44.79 -7.45 -3.97
C LEU A 539 -45.68 -8.28 -4.91
N ARG A 540 -46.41 -9.29 -4.40
CA ARG A 540 -47.39 -10.08 -5.18
C ARG A 540 -48.60 -9.29 -5.64
N ALA A 541 -48.84 -8.10 -5.08
CA ALA A 541 -49.83 -7.15 -5.61
C ALA A 541 -49.44 -6.60 -7.00
N ILE A 542 -48.21 -6.87 -7.44
CA ILE A 542 -47.63 -6.45 -8.72
C ILE A 542 -47.76 -7.59 -9.75
N PRO A 543 -48.33 -7.34 -10.95
CA PRO A 543 -48.35 -8.32 -12.03
C PRO A 543 -46.92 -8.70 -12.46
N GLU A 544 -46.68 -9.99 -12.75
CA GLU A 544 -45.41 -10.55 -13.25
C GLU A 544 -44.23 -10.61 -12.26
N PHE A 545 -44.43 -10.36 -10.96
CA PHE A 545 -43.35 -10.53 -9.97
C PHE A 545 -42.92 -12.01 -9.85
N PRO A 546 -41.62 -12.34 -10.01
CA PRO A 546 -41.15 -13.72 -9.94
C PRO A 546 -41.24 -14.29 -8.52
N THR A 547 -41.46 -15.61 -8.43
CA THR A 547 -41.44 -16.29 -7.13
C THR A 547 -39.99 -16.44 -6.68
N ILE A 548 -39.59 -15.63 -5.69
CA ILE A 548 -38.26 -15.70 -5.07
C ILE A 548 -38.27 -16.83 -4.03
N ALA A 549 -37.23 -17.66 -4.01
CA ALA A 549 -37.11 -18.70 -2.99
C ALA A 549 -36.98 -18.06 -1.60
N ASN A 550 -37.55 -18.67 -0.55
CA ASN A 550 -37.50 -18.11 0.80
C ASN A 550 -36.06 -17.88 1.30
N ASP A 551 -35.09 -18.67 0.85
CA ASP A 551 -33.68 -18.53 1.22
C ASP A 551 -32.90 -17.51 0.37
N ASP A 552 -33.53 -16.90 -0.63
CA ASP A 552 -32.89 -15.98 -1.58
C ASP A 552 -33.18 -14.50 -1.24
N PHE A 553 -32.62 -14.06 -0.11
CA PHE A 553 -32.72 -12.69 0.38
C PHE A 553 -32.05 -11.66 -0.55
N SER A 554 -31.02 -12.09 -1.30
CA SER A 554 -30.28 -11.23 -2.23
C SER A 554 -31.15 -10.80 -3.41
N SER A 555 -31.90 -11.74 -4.00
CA SER A 555 -32.84 -11.42 -5.07
C SER A 555 -33.93 -10.47 -4.57
N LEU A 556 -34.53 -10.72 -3.39
CA LEU A 556 -35.55 -9.83 -2.83
C LEU A 556 -35.02 -8.40 -2.62
N TYR A 557 -33.81 -8.27 -2.04
CA TYR A 557 -33.14 -6.98 -1.85
C TYR A 557 -32.94 -6.26 -3.20
N TRP A 558 -32.47 -6.98 -4.21
CA TRP A 558 -32.23 -6.44 -5.53
C TRP A 558 -33.52 -5.92 -6.18
N TYR A 559 -34.63 -6.66 -6.10
CA TYR A 559 -35.93 -6.20 -6.62
C TYR A 559 -36.43 -4.95 -5.90
N LEU A 560 -36.39 -4.93 -4.56
CA LEU A 560 -36.86 -3.79 -3.76
C LEU A 560 -36.06 -2.52 -4.03
N THR A 561 -34.74 -2.65 -4.23
CA THR A 561 -33.85 -1.52 -4.56
C THR A 561 -34.22 -0.91 -5.91
N HIS A 562 -34.43 -1.73 -6.94
CA HIS A 562 -34.78 -1.24 -8.27
C HIS A 562 -36.21 -0.70 -8.36
N ILE A 563 -37.15 -1.25 -7.59
CA ILE A 563 -38.49 -0.66 -7.42
C ILE A 563 -38.39 0.75 -6.81
N LYS A 564 -37.54 0.94 -5.79
CA LYS A 564 -37.34 2.27 -5.21
C LYS A 564 -36.71 3.25 -6.21
N ASN A 565 -35.67 2.82 -6.93
CA ASN A 565 -35.03 3.65 -7.96
C ASN A 565 -36.04 4.07 -9.03
N TRP A 566 -36.96 3.17 -9.41
CA TRP A 566 -38.08 3.49 -10.29
C TRP A 566 -39.04 4.51 -9.65
N GLN A 567 -39.43 4.35 -8.37
CA GLN A 567 -40.32 5.29 -7.67
C GLN A 567 -39.72 6.71 -7.61
N GLU A 568 -38.43 6.83 -7.31
CA GLU A 568 -37.70 8.11 -7.27
C GLU A 568 -37.70 8.78 -8.65
N ALA A 569 -37.33 8.05 -9.70
CA ALA A 569 -37.30 8.55 -11.07
C ALA A 569 -38.71 8.96 -11.56
N ASN A 570 -39.73 8.12 -11.35
CA ASN A 570 -41.11 8.43 -11.74
C ASN A 570 -41.70 9.60 -10.93
N THR A 571 -41.32 9.79 -9.67
CA THR A 571 -41.74 10.97 -8.88
C THR A 571 -41.08 12.26 -9.39
N ALA A 572 -39.78 12.20 -9.70
CA ALA A 572 -39.07 13.32 -10.31
C ALA A 572 -39.66 13.67 -11.69
N LEU A 573 -39.95 12.67 -12.51
CA LEU A 573 -40.61 12.81 -13.82
C LEU A 573 -41.93 13.58 -13.70
N LYS A 574 -42.86 13.11 -12.86
CA LYS A 574 -44.16 13.78 -12.62
C LYS A 574 -43.99 15.23 -12.14
N THR A 575 -42.97 15.47 -11.32
CA THR A 575 -42.65 16.83 -10.83
C THR A 575 -42.20 17.74 -11.96
N HIS A 576 -41.35 17.26 -12.87
CA HIS A 576 -40.89 18.03 -14.02
C HIS A 576 -42.02 18.25 -15.04
N GLU A 577 -42.85 17.24 -15.30
CA GLU A 577 -44.03 17.37 -16.17
C GLU A 577 -45.00 18.45 -15.66
N ALA A 578 -45.29 18.46 -14.36
CA ALA A 578 -46.12 19.50 -13.74
C ALA A 578 -45.49 20.91 -13.82
N LYS A 579 -44.15 21.01 -13.80
CA LYS A 579 -43.44 22.29 -14.00
C LYS A 579 -43.55 22.76 -15.45
N ILE A 580 -43.46 21.85 -16.43
CA ILE A 580 -43.66 22.19 -17.85
C ILE A 580 -45.09 22.67 -18.10
N GLU A 581 -46.09 22.00 -17.53
CA GLU A 581 -47.49 22.43 -17.66
C GLU A 581 -47.68 23.86 -17.16
N LYS A 582 -47.14 24.19 -15.97
CA LYS A 582 -47.15 25.55 -15.43
C LYS A 582 -46.40 26.55 -16.32
N ALA A 583 -45.23 26.17 -16.85
CA ALA A 583 -44.45 27.04 -17.73
C ALA A 583 -45.17 27.31 -19.06
N ASN A 584 -45.85 26.32 -19.63
CA ASN A 584 -46.68 26.49 -20.83
C ASN A 584 -47.88 27.42 -20.59
N VAL A 585 -48.53 27.33 -19.43
CA VAL A 585 -49.59 28.27 -19.03
C VAL A 585 -49.04 29.70 -18.99
N LEU A 586 -47.91 29.91 -18.30
CA LEU A 586 -47.26 31.23 -18.22
C LEU A 586 -46.81 31.76 -19.59
N PHE A 587 -46.31 30.89 -20.48
CA PHE A 587 -45.95 31.25 -21.85
C PHE A 587 -47.16 31.79 -22.62
N ASN A 588 -48.28 31.07 -22.57
CA ASN A 588 -49.52 31.48 -23.24
C ASN A 588 -50.08 32.79 -22.65
N GLU A 589 -50.04 32.96 -21.32
CA GLU A 589 -50.48 34.20 -20.68
C GLU A 589 -49.67 35.43 -21.11
N GLU A 590 -48.35 35.31 -21.27
CA GLU A 590 -47.51 36.41 -21.76
C GLU A 590 -47.69 36.65 -23.26
N LEU A 591 -47.91 35.59 -24.05
CA LEU A 591 -48.22 35.71 -25.48
C LEU A 591 -49.53 36.49 -25.70
N GLU A 592 -50.58 36.18 -24.94
CA GLU A 592 -51.88 36.88 -24.99
C GLU A 592 -51.76 38.38 -24.69
N LYS A 593 -50.84 38.80 -23.81
CA LYS A 593 -50.63 40.22 -23.47
C LYS A 593 -50.01 41.02 -24.63
N ILE A 594 -49.32 40.36 -25.55
CA ILE A 594 -48.68 40.98 -26.71
C ILE A 594 -49.66 41.06 -27.90
N LYS A 595 -50.69 40.20 -27.93
CA LYS A 595 -51.67 40.11 -29.02
C LYS A 595 -52.35 41.43 -29.44
N PRO A 596 -52.79 42.27 -28.50
CA PRO A 596 -53.42 43.55 -28.84
C PRO A 596 -52.53 44.50 -29.65
N THR A 597 -51.21 44.52 -29.39
CA THR A 597 -50.28 45.48 -30.01
C THR A 597 -50.01 45.13 -31.49
N PHE A 598 -49.92 43.85 -31.84
CA PHE A 598 -49.77 43.42 -33.24
C PHE A 598 -51.09 43.50 -34.01
N ALA A 599 -52.23 43.25 -33.36
CA ALA A 599 -53.55 43.39 -33.96
C ALA A 599 -53.84 44.84 -34.40
N GLN A 600 -53.39 45.84 -33.64
CA GLN A 600 -53.50 47.26 -34.03
C GLN A 600 -52.71 47.63 -35.31
N LEU A 601 -51.79 46.76 -35.73
CA LEU A 601 -50.86 46.98 -36.84
C LEU A 601 -51.10 46.04 -38.03
N ASN A 602 -52.24 45.34 -38.06
CA ASN A 602 -52.60 44.38 -39.12
C ASN A 602 -51.52 43.33 -39.39
N THR A 603 -50.79 42.90 -38.36
CA THR A 603 -49.79 41.83 -38.46
C THR A 603 -50.31 40.60 -37.70
N ASP A 604 -50.43 39.47 -38.39
CA ASP A 604 -50.80 38.21 -37.74
C ASP A 604 -49.70 37.76 -36.78
N ILE A 605 -50.10 37.35 -35.57
CA ILE A 605 -49.18 36.77 -34.59
C ILE A 605 -49.07 35.28 -34.85
N SER A 606 -47.83 34.83 -35.00
CA SER A 606 -47.48 33.42 -34.90
C SER A 606 -47.24 33.05 -33.45
N ASP A 607 -47.69 31.86 -33.05
CA ASP A 607 -47.36 31.26 -31.76
C ASP A 607 -45.89 30.80 -31.70
N ASP A 608 -45.17 30.79 -32.83
CA ASP A 608 -43.73 30.55 -32.86
C ASP A 608 -42.95 31.83 -32.51
N LEU A 609 -42.23 31.79 -31.39
CA LEU A 609 -41.36 32.84 -30.89
C LEU A 609 -40.32 33.34 -31.92
N ILE A 610 -39.82 32.48 -32.80
CA ILE A 610 -38.84 32.87 -33.83
C ILE A 610 -39.52 33.79 -34.86
N GLU A 611 -40.70 33.40 -35.31
CA GLU A 611 -41.51 34.15 -36.26
C GLU A 611 -42.05 35.44 -35.62
N LEU A 612 -42.47 35.38 -34.35
CA LEU A 612 -42.87 36.56 -33.56
C LEU A 612 -41.73 37.60 -33.47
N LYS A 613 -40.50 37.17 -33.19
CA LYS A 613 -39.32 38.04 -33.13
C LYS A 613 -38.96 38.62 -34.50
N ALA A 614 -39.05 37.82 -35.55
CA ALA A 614 -38.83 38.28 -36.92
C ALA A 614 -39.87 39.33 -37.33
N ASN A 615 -41.15 39.08 -37.06
CA ASN A 615 -42.25 40.00 -37.33
C ASN A 615 -42.09 41.30 -36.54
N PHE A 616 -41.68 41.22 -35.26
CA PHE A 616 -41.43 42.42 -34.45
C PHE A 616 -40.23 43.24 -34.95
N SER A 617 -39.14 42.58 -35.35
CA SER A 617 -37.96 43.23 -35.93
C SER A 617 -38.30 43.94 -37.25
N GLN A 618 -39.10 43.29 -38.10
CA GLN A 618 -39.58 43.89 -39.33
C GLN A 618 -40.47 45.12 -39.03
N LEU A 619 -41.37 45.00 -38.07
CA LEU A 619 -42.25 46.09 -37.63
C LEU A 619 -41.46 47.31 -37.11
N LYS A 620 -40.39 47.11 -36.34
CA LYS A 620 -39.46 48.19 -35.95
C LYS A 620 -38.84 48.89 -37.15
N LYS A 621 -38.42 48.15 -38.18
CA LYS A 621 -37.85 48.72 -39.42
C LYS A 621 -38.88 49.57 -40.17
N VAL A 622 -40.11 49.08 -40.28
CA VAL A 622 -41.18 49.78 -41.00
C VAL A 622 -41.61 51.05 -40.23
N LEU A 623 -41.72 51.01 -38.90
CA LEU A 623 -41.99 52.19 -38.06
C LEU A 623 -40.88 53.24 -38.16
N LYS A 624 -39.60 52.81 -38.14
CA LYS A 624 -38.46 53.70 -38.32
C LYS A 624 -38.44 54.36 -39.70
N ALA A 625 -38.74 53.60 -40.76
CA ALA A 625 -38.84 54.13 -42.13
C ALA A 625 -39.96 55.18 -42.25
N ARG A 626 -41.13 54.95 -41.63
CA ARG A 626 -42.23 55.93 -41.59
C ARG A 626 -41.83 57.22 -40.87
N GLN A 627 -41.13 57.12 -39.74
CA GLN A 627 -40.66 58.28 -38.99
C GLN A 627 -39.65 59.11 -39.80
N GLU A 628 -38.72 58.45 -40.49
CA GLU A 628 -37.73 59.11 -41.35
C GLU A 628 -38.40 59.80 -42.55
N SER A 629 -39.33 59.13 -43.24
CA SER A 629 -40.08 59.76 -44.34
C SER A 629 -40.92 60.97 -43.88
N ARG A 630 -41.52 60.93 -42.68
CA ARG A 630 -42.22 62.10 -42.10
C ARG A 630 -41.28 63.27 -41.84
N ARG A 631 -40.11 63.00 -41.26
CA ARG A 631 -39.08 64.00 -41.01
C ARG A 631 -38.62 64.66 -42.31
N ILE A 632 -38.36 63.86 -43.37
CA ILE A 632 -37.98 64.37 -44.69
C ILE A 632 -39.08 65.27 -45.27
N ILE A 633 -40.36 64.89 -45.14
CA ILE A 633 -41.47 65.73 -45.59
C ILE A 633 -41.48 67.07 -44.85
N GLU A 634 -41.35 67.08 -43.53
CA GLU A 634 -41.32 68.30 -42.73
C GLU A 634 -40.14 69.21 -43.09
N ASP A 635 -38.94 68.63 -43.29
CA ASP A 635 -37.74 69.37 -43.67
C ASP A 635 -37.88 69.98 -45.08
N LYS A 636 -38.47 69.26 -46.03
CA LYS A 636 -38.71 69.77 -47.39
C LYS A 636 -39.81 70.81 -47.44
N GLN A 637 -40.84 70.70 -46.60
CA GLN A 637 -41.88 71.74 -46.45
C GLN A 637 -41.28 73.04 -45.91
N LYS A 638 -40.40 72.96 -44.91
CA LYS A 638 -39.65 74.12 -44.41
C LYS A 638 -38.78 74.74 -45.50
N ALA A 639 -38.09 73.91 -46.31
CA ALA A 639 -37.26 74.38 -47.42
C ALA A 639 -38.08 75.11 -48.50
N ILE A 640 -39.29 74.64 -48.83
CA ILE A 640 -40.19 75.32 -49.79
C ILE A 640 -40.54 76.72 -49.32
N VAL A 641 -40.89 76.88 -48.04
CA VAL A 641 -41.16 78.19 -47.45
C VAL A 641 -39.94 79.10 -47.58
N GLU A 642 -38.75 78.58 -47.27
CA GLU A 642 -37.49 79.33 -47.38
C GLU A 642 -37.17 79.75 -48.84
N TYR A 643 -37.36 78.88 -49.82
CA TYR A 643 -37.15 79.20 -51.24
C TYR A 643 -38.17 80.23 -51.76
N SER A 644 -39.43 80.15 -51.32
CA SER A 644 -40.47 81.12 -51.71
C SER A 644 -40.17 82.53 -51.18
N ASP A 645 -39.62 82.63 -49.97
CA ASP A 645 -39.13 83.88 -49.39
C ASP A 645 -37.93 84.44 -50.17
N LYS A 646 -37.01 83.57 -50.64
CA LYS A 646 -35.86 83.98 -51.45
C LYS A 646 -36.27 84.56 -52.80
N ILE A 647 -37.21 83.93 -53.52
CA ILE A 647 -37.76 84.44 -54.79
C ILE A 647 -38.37 85.84 -54.61
N THR A 648 -39.16 86.02 -53.56
CA THR A 648 -39.81 87.31 -53.25
C THR A 648 -38.77 88.41 -53.00
N LYS A 649 -37.69 88.09 -52.26
CA LYS A 649 -36.58 89.01 -52.01
C LYS A 649 -35.78 89.33 -53.27
N GLN A 650 -35.55 88.37 -54.16
CA GLN A 650 -34.81 88.59 -55.42
C GLN A 650 -35.59 89.46 -56.41
N LYS A 651 -36.91 89.27 -56.55
CA LYS A 651 -37.78 90.14 -57.37
C LYS A 651 -37.75 91.60 -56.89
N SER A 652 -37.72 91.82 -55.57
CA SER A 652 -37.56 93.16 -54.98
C SER A 652 -36.19 93.79 -55.27
N ARG A 653 -35.11 92.98 -55.32
CA ARG A 653 -33.75 93.46 -55.57
C ARG A 653 -33.49 93.83 -57.03
N LEU A 654 -34.14 93.15 -57.98
CA LEU A 654 -34.11 93.48 -59.40
C LEU A 654 -34.64 94.90 -59.65
N ALA A 655 -35.80 95.23 -59.07
CA ALA A 655 -36.39 96.58 -59.15
C ALA A 655 -35.48 97.67 -58.55
N ASP A 656 -34.76 97.34 -57.47
CA ASP A 656 -33.84 98.26 -56.79
C ASP A 656 -32.59 98.57 -57.63
N ILE A 657 -32.06 97.60 -58.39
CA ILE A 657 -30.86 97.77 -59.22
C ILE A 657 -31.10 98.76 -60.36
N TYR A 658 -32.21 98.65 -61.08
CA TYR A 658 -32.55 99.57 -62.16
C TYR A 658 -32.73 101.02 -61.64
N SER A 659 -33.29 101.19 -60.44
CA SER A 659 -33.42 102.53 -59.83
C SER A 659 -32.09 103.19 -59.46
N ARG A 660 -31.07 102.39 -59.10
CA ARG A 660 -29.80 102.88 -58.52
C ARG A 660 -28.81 103.37 -59.56
N ILE A 661 -28.85 102.84 -60.78
CA ILE A 661 -27.94 103.21 -61.88
C ILE A 661 -28.49 104.31 -62.80
N GLU A 662 -29.68 104.84 -62.49
CA GLU A 662 -30.37 105.90 -63.24
C GLU A 662 -30.56 105.58 -64.74
N ILE A 663 -30.80 104.29 -65.07
CA ILE A 663 -31.04 103.78 -66.43
C ILE A 663 -32.41 103.06 -66.46
N ASP A 664 -33.15 103.21 -67.55
CA ASP A 664 -34.52 102.69 -67.73
C ASP A 664 -34.58 101.14 -67.73
N GLU A 665 -35.67 100.57 -67.19
CA GLU A 665 -35.87 99.13 -66.90
C GLU A 665 -35.81 98.21 -68.14
N LYS A 666 -35.76 98.79 -69.35
CA LYS A 666 -35.73 98.06 -70.63
C LYS A 666 -34.52 98.36 -71.52
N ASP A 667 -33.55 99.16 -71.07
CA ASP A 667 -32.36 99.50 -71.88
C ASP A 667 -31.07 98.81 -71.38
N LYS A 668 -30.93 97.52 -71.70
CA LYS A 668 -29.84 96.64 -71.27
C LYS A 668 -28.48 96.97 -71.92
N ASP A 669 -28.48 97.59 -73.10
CA ASP A 669 -27.28 97.77 -73.94
C ASP A 669 -26.38 98.93 -73.45
N SER A 670 -26.98 99.96 -72.84
CA SER A 670 -26.27 101.11 -72.25
C SER A 670 -25.45 100.74 -71.01
N VAL A 671 -25.80 99.65 -70.29
CA VAL A 671 -25.07 99.14 -69.11
C VAL A 671 -23.81 98.33 -69.51
N PHE A 672 -23.80 97.75 -70.72
CA PHE A 672 -22.73 96.87 -71.22
C PHE A 672 -21.44 97.63 -71.60
N GLU A 673 -21.55 98.81 -72.22
CA GLU A 673 -20.39 99.61 -72.65
C GLU A 673 -19.57 100.19 -71.47
N LEU A 674 -20.21 100.53 -70.36
CA LEU A 674 -19.53 100.95 -69.12
C LEU A 674 -18.86 99.78 -68.37
N THR A 675 -19.29 98.55 -68.62
CA THR A 675 -18.79 97.31 -68.00
C THR A 675 -17.48 96.82 -68.62
N LYS A 676 -17.23 97.14 -69.89
CA LYS A 676 -16.04 96.68 -70.66
C LYS A 676 -14.70 97.26 -70.18
N LYS A 677 -14.72 98.38 -69.44
CA LYS A 677 -13.53 98.96 -68.77
C LYS A 677 -13.42 98.58 -67.30
N LEU A 678 -14.36 97.79 -66.81
CA LEU A 678 -14.41 97.27 -65.45
C LEU A 678 -13.90 95.81 -65.38
N GLU A 679 -13.86 95.07 -66.49
CA GLU A 679 -13.41 93.66 -66.59
C GLU A 679 -12.01 93.38 -66.01
N GLU A 680 -11.02 94.27 -66.23
CA GLU A 680 -9.68 94.14 -65.62
C GLU A 680 -9.67 94.46 -64.11
N TYR A 681 -10.52 95.38 -63.64
CA TYR A 681 -10.68 95.72 -62.22
C TYR A 681 -11.53 94.66 -61.48
N THR A 682 -12.54 94.09 -62.12
CA THR A 682 -13.33 92.97 -61.58
C THR A 682 -12.63 91.64 -61.68
N GLN A 683 -11.69 91.38 -62.58
CA GLN A 683 -10.96 90.11 -62.56
C GLN A 683 -10.07 90.01 -61.30
N ILE A 684 -9.29 91.06 -61.02
CA ILE A 684 -8.47 91.15 -59.81
C ILE A 684 -9.37 91.27 -58.56
N GLY A 685 -10.51 91.95 -58.67
CA GLY A 685 -11.55 92.00 -57.63
C GLY A 685 -12.24 90.66 -57.37
N LYS A 686 -12.60 89.89 -58.41
CA LYS A 686 -13.24 88.56 -58.36
C LYS A 686 -12.27 87.56 -57.73
N GLU A 687 -10.99 87.60 -58.09
CA GLU A 687 -9.92 86.79 -57.47
C GLU A 687 -9.71 87.14 -55.99
N PHE A 688 -9.76 88.43 -55.62
CA PHE A 688 -9.68 88.84 -54.20
C PHE A 688 -10.92 88.45 -53.40
N TYR A 689 -12.13 88.63 -53.95
CA TYR A 689 -13.38 88.26 -53.28
C TYR A 689 -13.55 86.75 -53.19
N SER A 690 -13.15 85.97 -54.21
CA SER A 690 -13.14 84.51 -54.16
C SER A 690 -12.10 83.99 -53.16
N ALA A 691 -10.90 84.59 -53.11
CA ALA A 691 -9.91 84.28 -52.08
C ALA A 691 -10.42 84.65 -50.68
N LYS A 692 -11.10 85.80 -50.52
CA LYS A 692 -11.72 86.22 -49.25
C LYS A 692 -12.86 85.29 -48.82
N GLU A 693 -13.70 84.84 -49.75
CA GLU A 693 -14.78 83.90 -49.48
C GLU A 693 -14.24 82.49 -49.19
N ALA A 694 -13.18 82.06 -49.88
CA ALA A 694 -12.46 80.83 -49.59
C ALA A 694 -11.80 80.87 -48.20
N VAL A 695 -11.19 81.99 -47.80
CA VAL A 695 -10.68 82.23 -46.44
C VAL A 695 -11.83 82.18 -45.43
N ALA A 696 -12.94 82.88 -45.65
CA ALA A 696 -14.07 82.88 -44.73
C ALA A 696 -14.73 81.50 -44.59
N LYS A 697 -14.81 80.73 -45.69
CA LYS A 697 -15.33 79.37 -45.72
C LYS A 697 -14.37 78.39 -45.03
N ALA A 698 -13.07 78.48 -45.28
CA ALA A 698 -12.06 77.68 -44.59
C ALA A 698 -12.00 78.03 -43.10
N GLU A 699 -12.12 79.30 -42.73
CA GLU A 699 -12.20 79.77 -41.33
C GLU A 699 -13.47 79.24 -40.64
N HIS A 700 -14.62 79.28 -41.33
CA HIS A 700 -15.86 78.73 -40.79
C HIS A 700 -15.80 77.21 -40.63
N GLN A 701 -15.24 76.49 -41.61
CA GLN A 701 -15.03 75.03 -41.51
C GLN A 701 -14.04 74.67 -40.40
N LEU A 702 -13.01 75.50 -40.20
CA LEU A 702 -12.07 75.34 -39.11
C LEU A 702 -12.75 75.62 -37.76
N LYS A 703 -13.58 76.66 -37.64
CA LYS A 703 -14.38 77.00 -36.45
C LYS A 703 -15.42 75.93 -36.06
N LEU A 704 -15.89 75.15 -37.02
CA LEU A 704 -16.77 74.01 -36.79
C LEU A 704 -16.02 72.76 -36.31
N ASP A 705 -14.70 72.72 -36.47
CA ASP A 705 -13.87 71.61 -36.00
C ASP A 705 -13.74 71.67 -34.47
N THR A 706 -13.92 70.53 -33.81
CA THR A 706 -13.95 70.44 -32.35
C THR A 706 -12.64 70.85 -31.69
N LEU A 707 -11.53 70.78 -32.42
CA LEU A 707 -10.20 71.16 -31.94
C LEU A 707 -9.91 72.67 -32.03
N TYR A 708 -10.75 73.46 -32.73
CA TYR A 708 -10.52 74.89 -32.94
C TYR A 708 -10.50 75.70 -31.64
N ALA A 709 -11.46 75.47 -30.74
CA ALA A 709 -11.55 76.21 -29.49
C ALA A 709 -10.31 76.01 -28.60
N THR A 710 -9.68 74.83 -28.68
CA THR A 710 -8.49 74.47 -27.91
C THR A 710 -7.21 75.06 -28.49
N HIS A 711 -7.15 75.23 -29.81
CA HIS A 711 -5.95 75.68 -30.54
C HIS A 711 -6.06 77.10 -31.12
N GLN A 712 -7.06 77.89 -30.70
CA GLN A 712 -7.39 79.19 -31.29
C GLN A 712 -6.20 80.17 -31.33
N SER A 713 -5.49 80.34 -30.21
CA SER A 713 -4.32 81.25 -30.13
C SER A 713 -3.14 80.77 -30.97
N GLU A 714 -2.98 79.45 -31.10
CA GLU A 714 -1.91 78.83 -31.89
C GLU A 714 -2.17 78.96 -33.40
N ILE A 715 -3.44 78.91 -33.83
CA ILE A 715 -3.84 79.11 -35.23
C ILE A 715 -3.55 80.54 -35.71
N GLU A 716 -3.66 81.54 -34.84
CA GLU A 716 -3.41 82.94 -35.21
C GLU A 716 -1.93 83.24 -35.46
N GLU A 717 -1.02 82.49 -34.82
CA GLU A 717 0.43 82.70 -34.87
C GLU A 717 1.16 81.74 -35.84
N ILE A 718 0.61 80.54 -36.07
CA ILE A 718 1.25 79.50 -36.90
C ILE A 718 1.16 79.81 -38.40
N ASN A 719 2.24 79.58 -39.13
CA ASN A 719 2.25 79.67 -40.60
C ASN A 719 1.91 78.32 -41.27
N ALA A 720 1.71 78.33 -42.59
CA ALA A 720 1.32 77.14 -43.34
C ALA A 720 2.34 75.97 -43.26
N GLU A 721 3.64 76.28 -43.23
CA GLU A 721 4.70 75.25 -43.15
C GLU A 721 4.73 74.59 -41.77
N GLU A 722 4.62 75.38 -40.70
CA GLU A 722 4.55 74.87 -39.33
C GLU A 722 3.28 74.04 -39.08
N ALA A 723 2.15 74.43 -39.68
CA ALA A 723 0.90 73.66 -39.62
C ALA A 723 1.03 72.31 -40.35
N LEU A 724 1.72 72.26 -41.49
CA LEU A 724 2.03 71.01 -42.19
C LEU A 724 2.96 70.09 -41.39
N ILE A 725 3.99 70.63 -40.73
CA ILE A 725 4.88 69.86 -39.86
C ILE A 725 4.09 69.21 -38.71
N LYS A 726 3.14 69.94 -38.10
CA LYS A 726 2.26 69.39 -37.05
C LYS A 726 1.29 68.34 -37.59
N ALA A 727 0.82 68.50 -38.83
CA ALA A 727 0.03 67.46 -39.49
C ALA A 727 0.88 66.18 -39.68
N GLU A 728 2.11 66.29 -40.18
CA GLU A 728 3.01 65.14 -40.35
C GLU A 728 3.34 64.42 -39.03
N GLN A 729 3.60 65.17 -37.95
CA GLN A 729 3.82 64.59 -36.62
C GLN A 729 2.60 63.82 -36.09
N ASN A 730 1.39 64.29 -36.38
CA ASN A 730 0.16 63.60 -36.03
C ASN A 730 -0.11 62.39 -36.95
N ALA A 731 0.27 62.48 -38.23
CA ALA A 731 0.16 61.38 -39.19
C ALA A 731 1.05 60.19 -38.80
N GLU A 732 2.28 60.43 -38.34
CA GLU A 732 3.16 59.35 -37.83
C GLU A 732 2.54 58.63 -36.63
N LYS A 733 1.91 59.35 -35.70
CA LYS A 733 1.19 58.75 -34.56
C LYS A 733 -0.08 58.00 -34.98
N ALA A 734 -0.77 58.49 -36.01
CA ALA A 734 -1.98 57.85 -36.56
C ALA A 734 -1.67 56.56 -37.34
N LYS A 735 -0.48 56.39 -37.92
CA LYS A 735 -0.09 55.16 -38.64
C LYS A 735 -0.16 53.91 -37.77
N GLU A 736 0.02 54.03 -36.46
CA GLU A 736 -0.07 52.88 -35.54
C GLU A 736 -1.52 52.40 -35.30
N LEU A 737 -2.54 53.18 -35.70
CA LEU A 737 -3.95 52.89 -35.42
C LEU A 737 -4.41 51.53 -35.98
N GLU A 738 -4.07 51.22 -37.24
CA GLU A 738 -4.48 49.96 -37.88
C GLU A 738 -3.77 48.76 -37.24
N LYS A 739 -2.51 48.92 -36.84
CA LYS A 739 -1.75 47.89 -36.11
C LYS A 739 -2.39 47.62 -34.73
N ILE A 740 -2.71 48.67 -33.98
CA ILE A 740 -3.35 48.57 -32.66
C ILE A 740 -4.75 47.93 -32.78
N LYS A 741 -5.55 48.29 -33.80
CA LYS A 741 -6.86 47.66 -34.04
C LYS A 741 -6.73 46.16 -34.31
N ALA A 742 -5.77 45.75 -35.15
CA ALA A 742 -5.53 44.34 -35.46
C ALA A 742 -5.08 43.54 -34.21
N GLU A 743 -4.22 44.12 -33.38
CA GLU A 743 -3.79 43.52 -32.11
C GLU A 743 -4.97 43.37 -31.13
N ILE A 744 -5.82 44.40 -30.96
CA ILE A 744 -7.02 44.32 -30.12
C ILE A 744 -7.95 43.20 -30.60
N ILE A 745 -8.26 43.14 -31.90
CA ILE A 745 -9.16 42.11 -32.46
C ILE A 745 -8.58 40.70 -32.23
N THR A 746 -7.28 40.53 -32.40
CA THR A 746 -6.61 39.24 -32.21
C THR A 746 -6.71 38.76 -30.76
N ILE A 747 -6.45 39.65 -29.79
CA ILE A 747 -6.53 39.30 -28.37
C ILE A 747 -7.99 39.11 -27.95
N GLU A 748 -8.92 39.96 -28.40
CA GLU A 748 -10.35 39.82 -28.09
C GLU A 748 -10.92 38.49 -28.62
N THR A 749 -10.52 38.06 -29.82
CA THR A 749 -10.94 36.77 -30.41
C THR A 749 -10.43 35.60 -29.55
N LYS A 750 -9.15 35.62 -29.15
CA LYS A 750 -8.56 34.60 -28.26
C LYS A 750 -9.23 34.54 -26.90
N VAL A 751 -9.60 35.70 -26.34
CA VAL A 751 -10.29 35.80 -25.04
C VAL A 751 -11.73 35.26 -25.15
N GLU A 752 -12.47 35.60 -26.21
CA GLU A 752 -13.84 35.11 -26.46
C GLU A 752 -13.90 33.58 -26.64
N GLU A 753 -12.95 33.00 -27.38
CA GLU A 753 -12.84 31.55 -27.55
C GLU A 753 -12.58 30.82 -26.22
N LYS A 754 -11.74 31.41 -25.36
CA LYS A 754 -11.30 30.80 -24.09
C LYS A 754 -12.27 31.02 -22.92
N ARG A 755 -13.18 32.01 -22.99
CA ARG A 755 -14.07 32.40 -21.88
C ARG A 755 -15.31 31.49 -21.71
N LYS A 756 -15.56 30.55 -22.62
CA LYS A 756 -16.81 29.76 -22.68
C LYS A 756 -16.76 28.39 -21.97
N GLY A 757 -15.80 28.11 -21.08
CA GLY A 757 -15.64 26.79 -20.46
C GLY A 757 -15.70 26.79 -18.93
N HIS A 758 -16.36 25.77 -18.37
CA HIS A 758 -16.23 25.33 -16.97
C HIS A 758 -14.98 24.46 -16.73
N GLU A 759 -14.09 24.39 -17.72
CA GLU A 759 -12.93 23.47 -17.78
C GLU A 759 -12.02 23.59 -16.54
N LEU A 760 -11.81 24.79 -16.00
CA LEU A 760 -10.97 24.97 -14.80
C LEU A 760 -11.66 24.48 -13.52
N GLU A 761 -12.97 24.67 -13.38
CA GLU A 761 -13.76 24.16 -12.25
C GLU A 761 -13.80 22.63 -12.29
N ASP A 762 -14.00 22.05 -13.48
CA ASP A 762 -13.97 20.59 -13.68
C ASP A 762 -12.58 20.01 -13.35
N LEU A 763 -11.50 20.66 -13.81
CA LEU A 763 -10.13 20.24 -13.50
C LEU A 763 -9.79 20.38 -12.01
N LEU A 764 -10.29 21.43 -11.35
CA LEU A 764 -10.13 21.59 -9.90
C LEU A 764 -10.88 20.49 -9.14
N SER A 765 -12.13 20.20 -9.51
CA SER A 765 -12.90 19.11 -8.90
C SER A 765 -12.20 17.76 -9.09
N LYS A 766 -11.74 17.46 -10.31
CA LYS A 766 -11.00 16.25 -10.63
C LYS A 766 -9.70 16.14 -9.84
N LYS A 767 -8.98 17.25 -9.64
CA LYS A 767 -7.78 17.29 -8.80
C LYS A 767 -8.14 16.98 -7.34
N ASP A 768 -9.18 17.61 -6.80
CA ASP A 768 -9.59 17.43 -5.40
C ASP A 768 -10.11 16.00 -5.15
N GLU A 769 -10.86 15.41 -6.08
CA GLU A 769 -11.26 14.00 -6.04
C GLU A 769 -10.04 13.07 -5.98
N ASN A 770 -9.05 13.29 -6.84
CA ASN A 770 -7.82 12.50 -6.83
C ASN A 770 -6.98 12.74 -5.57
N HIS A 771 -7.03 13.93 -4.98
CA HIS A 771 -6.38 14.21 -3.71
C HIS A 771 -7.03 13.43 -2.56
N VAL A 772 -8.36 13.31 -2.54
CA VAL A 772 -9.08 12.48 -1.56
C VAL A 772 -8.67 11.01 -1.69
N LEU A 773 -8.60 10.47 -2.91
CA LEU A 773 -8.13 9.10 -3.15
C LEU A 773 -6.67 8.89 -2.72
N LEU A 774 -5.81 9.87 -2.96
CA LEU A 774 -4.41 9.82 -2.51
C LEU A 774 -4.31 9.87 -0.97
N HIS A 775 -5.15 10.67 -0.32
CA HIS A 775 -5.19 10.74 1.14
C HIS A 775 -5.74 9.43 1.75
N GLN A 776 -6.73 8.81 1.13
CA GLN A 776 -7.22 7.49 1.55
C GLN A 776 -6.11 6.42 1.44
N LEU A 777 -5.37 6.41 0.33
CA LEU A 777 -4.21 5.53 0.16
C LEU A 777 -3.13 5.81 1.23
N TYR A 778 -2.92 7.08 1.60
CA TYR A 778 -2.01 7.46 2.67
C TYR A 778 -2.44 6.84 4.01
N GLU A 779 -3.70 6.99 4.42
CA GLU A 779 -4.24 6.40 5.65
C GLU A 779 -4.17 4.86 5.64
N GLU A 780 -4.50 4.23 4.50
CA GLU A 780 -4.39 2.78 4.31
C GLU A 780 -2.94 2.30 4.45
N ASN A 781 -1.99 2.99 3.82
CA ASN A 781 -0.56 2.72 3.95
C ASN A 781 -0.09 2.88 5.40
N LEU A 782 -0.55 3.93 6.10
CA LEU A 782 -0.15 4.21 7.48
C LEU A 782 -0.70 3.15 8.43
N SER A 783 -1.95 2.75 8.28
CA SER A 783 -2.55 1.65 9.02
C SER A 783 -1.85 0.33 8.76
N SER A 784 -1.55 0.03 7.49
CA SER A 784 -0.88 -1.20 7.08
C SER A 784 0.53 -1.31 7.64
N LEU A 785 1.32 -0.23 7.51
CA LEU A 785 2.67 -0.15 8.06
C LEU A 785 2.68 -0.23 9.59
N THR A 786 1.78 0.50 10.25
CA THR A 786 1.69 0.48 11.71
C THR A 786 1.27 -0.90 12.21
N GLY A 787 0.32 -1.55 11.54
CA GLY A 787 -0.07 -2.93 11.83
C GLY A 787 1.07 -3.93 11.65
N ASP A 788 1.84 -3.80 10.57
CA ASP A 788 3.04 -4.60 10.32
C ASP A 788 4.10 -4.41 11.42
N MET A 789 4.42 -3.16 11.77
CA MET A 789 5.35 -2.84 12.87
C MET A 789 4.88 -3.39 14.22
N ILE A 790 3.59 -3.27 14.54
CA ILE A 790 3.03 -3.83 15.79
C ILE A 790 3.16 -5.35 15.79
N ILE A 791 2.86 -6.02 14.67
CA ILE A 791 3.00 -7.47 14.57
C ILE A 791 4.47 -7.90 14.64
N GLU A 792 5.40 -7.19 14.01
CA GLU A 792 6.83 -7.46 14.13
C GLU A 792 7.32 -7.28 15.56
N GLU A 793 6.91 -6.20 16.24
CA GLU A 793 7.27 -5.96 17.63
C GLU A 793 6.67 -7.03 18.54
N LEU A 794 5.40 -7.40 18.35
CA LEU A 794 4.76 -8.50 19.08
C LEU A 794 5.45 -9.83 18.81
N LYS A 795 5.86 -10.11 17.57
CA LYS A 795 6.66 -11.30 17.22
C LYS A 795 8.00 -11.26 17.95
N ASN A 796 8.71 -10.15 17.94
CA ASN A 796 9.98 -10.01 18.64
C ASN A 796 9.82 -10.18 20.17
N GLU A 797 8.79 -9.55 20.75
CA GLU A 797 8.52 -9.62 22.18
C GLU A 797 8.07 -11.02 22.61
N THR A 798 7.20 -11.68 21.84
CA THR A 798 6.75 -13.06 22.11
C THR A 798 7.83 -14.09 21.84
N GLN A 799 8.62 -13.96 20.77
CA GLN A 799 9.80 -14.80 20.50
C GLN A 799 10.83 -14.68 21.63
N ASN A 800 11.01 -13.50 22.22
CA ASN A 800 11.97 -13.32 23.31
C ASN A 800 11.43 -13.75 24.69
N LYS A 801 10.13 -13.54 24.98
CA LYS A 801 9.53 -13.84 26.30
C LYS A 801 9.01 -15.27 26.45
N ASN A 802 8.55 -15.90 25.37
CA ASN A 802 7.84 -17.20 25.43
C ASN A 802 8.60 -18.36 24.76
N ARG A 803 9.84 -18.15 24.29
CA ARG A 803 10.66 -19.26 23.77
C ARG A 803 10.82 -20.34 24.84
N PRO A 804 10.46 -21.61 24.56
CA PRO A 804 10.70 -22.72 25.47
C PRO A 804 12.18 -22.74 25.86
N GLU A 805 12.48 -22.96 27.14
CA GLU A 805 13.85 -23.06 27.68
C GLU A 805 14.74 -23.97 26.80
N LEU A 806 14.13 -25.02 26.25
CA LEU A 806 14.70 -25.94 25.28
C LEU A 806 15.30 -25.26 24.04
N PHE A 807 14.58 -24.32 23.40
CA PHE A 807 15.05 -23.68 22.18
C PHE A 807 16.24 -22.76 22.45
N ASN A 808 16.15 -21.94 23.50
CA ASN A 808 17.25 -21.07 23.89
C ASN A 808 18.49 -21.90 24.20
N ARG A 809 18.33 -23.01 24.93
CA ARG A 809 19.44 -23.90 25.22
C ARG A 809 20.00 -24.57 23.96
N ALA A 810 19.16 -24.95 23.00
CA ALA A 810 19.60 -25.48 21.71
C ALA A 810 20.39 -24.46 20.91
N ASN A 811 19.94 -23.20 20.89
CA ASN A 811 20.67 -22.11 20.26
C ASN A 811 22.03 -21.88 20.91
N GLU A 812 22.11 -21.83 22.25
CA GLU A 812 23.37 -21.69 22.97
C GLU A 812 24.37 -22.81 22.64
N ILE A 813 23.90 -24.06 22.64
CA ILE A 813 24.75 -25.21 22.34
C ILE A 813 25.19 -25.17 20.88
N PHE A 814 24.28 -24.89 19.94
CA PHE A 814 24.60 -24.82 18.51
C PHE A 814 25.59 -23.69 18.24
N ASN A 815 25.40 -22.54 18.86
CA ASN A 815 26.29 -21.41 18.75
C ASN A 815 27.69 -21.73 19.29
N LYS A 816 27.79 -22.40 20.44
CA LYS A 816 29.07 -22.83 21.01
C LYS A 816 29.81 -23.83 20.12
N ILE A 817 29.11 -24.86 19.65
CA ILE A 817 29.68 -25.91 18.77
C ILE A 817 30.16 -25.30 17.44
N THR A 818 29.47 -24.28 16.95
CA THR A 818 29.82 -23.57 15.71
C THR A 818 30.71 -22.34 15.95
N LEU A 819 31.18 -22.13 17.18
CA LEU A 819 32.09 -21.05 17.58
C LEU A 819 31.55 -19.65 17.20
N GLY A 820 30.26 -19.43 17.41
CA GLY A 820 29.59 -18.17 17.12
C GLY A 820 29.20 -17.97 15.65
N ARG A 821 29.55 -18.90 14.76
CA ARG A 821 29.24 -18.76 13.33
C ARG A 821 27.75 -18.84 13.05
N TYR A 822 27.03 -19.74 13.72
CA TYR A 822 25.61 -19.95 13.46
C TYR A 822 24.74 -19.74 14.69
N GLU A 823 23.54 -19.20 14.47
CA GLU A 823 22.44 -19.18 15.44
C GLU A 823 21.25 -19.98 14.93
N LEU A 824 20.63 -20.72 15.84
CA LEU A 824 19.40 -21.45 15.58
C LEU A 824 18.22 -20.47 15.48
N ARG A 825 17.43 -20.62 14.42
CA ARG A 825 16.17 -19.92 14.17
C ARG A 825 15.07 -20.94 13.88
N LEU A 826 13.83 -20.50 14.05
CA LEU A 826 12.63 -21.26 13.68
C LEU A 826 11.93 -20.50 12.56
N ASN A 827 11.57 -21.20 11.49
CA ASN A 827 10.71 -20.66 10.45
C ASN A 827 9.28 -21.13 10.68
N GLU A 828 8.35 -20.18 10.76
CA GLU A 828 6.94 -20.40 11.10
C GLU A 828 5.99 -20.16 9.91
N LYS A 829 6.49 -19.84 8.70
CA LYS A 829 5.66 -19.39 7.58
C LYS A 829 4.80 -20.47 6.91
N ASP A 830 5.36 -21.65 6.62
CA ASP A 830 4.68 -22.71 5.83
C ASP A 830 4.75 -24.11 6.46
N ASN A 831 5.80 -24.37 7.25
CA ASN A 831 6.00 -25.58 8.05
C ASN A 831 7.05 -25.26 9.11
N THR A 832 6.72 -25.49 10.39
CA THR A 832 7.67 -25.21 11.46
C THR A 832 8.94 -26.03 11.30
N THR A 833 10.05 -25.37 10.99
CA THR A 833 11.34 -26.01 10.71
C THR A 833 12.50 -25.23 11.33
N PHE A 834 13.59 -25.92 11.64
CA PHE A 834 14.81 -25.28 12.11
C PHE A 834 15.60 -24.68 10.93
N GLU A 835 16.09 -23.47 11.15
CA GLU A 835 17.00 -22.75 10.25
C GLU A 835 18.25 -22.33 11.01
N ALA A 836 19.36 -22.14 10.30
CA ALA A 836 20.59 -21.62 10.87
C ALA A 836 20.91 -20.28 10.23
N LYS A 837 21.05 -19.25 11.05
CA LYS A 837 21.50 -17.93 10.62
C LYS A 837 23.02 -17.85 10.77
N ASP A 838 23.72 -17.60 9.66
CA ASP A 838 25.15 -17.30 9.68
C ASP A 838 25.36 -15.87 10.17
N GLU A 839 26.02 -15.69 11.31
CA GLU A 839 26.21 -14.38 11.91
C GLU A 839 27.34 -13.57 11.27
N VAL A 840 28.11 -14.15 10.33
CA VAL A 840 29.08 -13.42 9.50
C VAL A 840 28.40 -12.83 8.28
N SER A 841 27.74 -13.67 7.47
CA SER A 841 27.07 -13.24 6.24
C SER A 841 25.66 -12.70 6.46
N LYS A 842 25.12 -12.83 7.68
CA LYS A 842 23.72 -12.55 8.06
C LYS A 842 22.66 -13.34 7.28
N ARG A 843 23.07 -14.31 6.46
CA ARG A 843 22.19 -15.17 5.67
C ARG A 843 21.61 -16.29 6.52
N THR A 844 20.31 -16.56 6.32
CA THR A 844 19.63 -17.70 6.93
C THR A 844 19.59 -18.88 5.96
N PHE A 845 19.92 -20.07 6.45
CA PHE A 845 19.94 -21.31 5.70
C PHE A 845 18.92 -22.29 6.26
N LYS A 846 18.15 -22.90 5.37
CA LYS A 846 17.28 -24.04 5.72
C LYS A 846 18.11 -25.27 6.03
N LEU A 847 17.53 -26.20 6.79
CA LEU A 847 18.20 -27.45 7.15
C LEU A 847 18.75 -28.24 5.94
N ALA A 848 18.07 -28.17 4.79
CA ALA A 848 18.49 -28.82 3.55
C ALA A 848 19.61 -28.09 2.79
N GLU A 849 19.81 -26.79 3.06
CA GLU A 849 20.84 -25.95 2.45
C GLU A 849 22.15 -25.97 3.25
N LEU A 850 22.10 -26.46 4.49
CA LEU A 850 23.27 -26.63 5.33
C LEU A 850 24.17 -27.75 4.83
N SER A 851 25.48 -27.55 4.98
CA SER A 851 26.43 -28.64 4.82
C SER A 851 26.06 -29.79 5.76
N THR A 852 26.30 -31.03 5.32
CA THR A 852 25.94 -32.22 6.10
C THR A 852 26.52 -32.18 7.51
N GLY A 853 27.72 -31.61 7.69
CA GLY A 853 28.34 -31.40 9.01
C GLY A 853 27.61 -30.38 9.87
N THR A 854 27.28 -29.21 9.33
CA THR A 854 26.54 -28.16 10.08
C THR A 854 25.14 -28.63 10.45
N ARG A 855 24.50 -29.40 9.56
CA ARG A 855 23.20 -30.04 9.83
C ARG A 855 23.30 -31.00 11.03
N VAL A 856 24.31 -31.86 11.08
CA VAL A 856 24.51 -32.78 12.21
C VAL A 856 24.78 -32.01 13.51
N GLN A 857 25.61 -30.95 13.47
CA GLN A 857 25.86 -30.10 14.64
C GLN A 857 24.59 -29.43 15.18
N LEU A 858 23.71 -28.95 14.30
CA LEU A 858 22.42 -28.38 14.67
C LEU A 858 21.53 -29.42 15.37
N LEU A 859 21.37 -30.59 14.76
CA LEU A 859 20.54 -31.65 15.33
C LEU A 859 21.09 -32.19 16.65
N LEU A 860 22.41 -32.29 16.77
CA LEU A 860 23.09 -32.63 18.01
C LEU A 860 22.80 -31.61 19.11
N ALA A 861 22.86 -30.32 18.79
CA ALA A 861 22.59 -29.24 19.73
C ALA A 861 21.16 -29.26 20.26
N VAL A 862 20.18 -29.47 19.38
CA VAL A 862 18.76 -29.61 19.75
C VAL A 862 18.54 -30.82 20.66
N ARG A 863 19.14 -31.98 20.35
CA ARG A 863 19.04 -33.18 21.19
C ARG A 863 19.69 -32.99 22.55
N LEU A 864 20.86 -32.37 22.59
CA LEU A 864 21.55 -32.08 23.83
C LEU A 864 20.73 -31.15 24.70
N ALA A 865 20.19 -30.07 24.13
CA ALA A 865 19.34 -29.13 24.86
C ALA A 865 18.12 -29.81 25.51
N TYR A 866 17.52 -30.78 24.81
CA TYR A 866 16.43 -31.58 25.38
C TYR A 866 16.90 -32.39 26.58
N VAL A 867 18.00 -33.13 26.41
CA VAL A 867 18.64 -33.90 27.48
C VAL A 867 18.93 -33.01 28.69
N GLU A 868 19.46 -31.81 28.45
CA GLU A 868 19.78 -30.88 29.53
C GLU A 868 18.52 -30.35 30.22
N THR A 869 17.42 -30.16 29.49
CA THR A 869 16.16 -29.62 30.05
C THR A 869 15.48 -30.64 30.98
N VAL A 870 15.55 -31.93 30.65
CA VAL A 870 14.93 -33.00 31.48
C VAL A 870 15.77 -33.40 32.69
N GLU A 871 17.08 -33.13 32.68
CA GLU A 871 17.98 -33.37 33.80
C GLU A 871 17.78 -32.32 34.90
N SER A 872 17.39 -32.71 36.10
CA SER A 872 17.16 -31.77 37.21
C SER A 872 18.42 -31.49 38.03
N SER A 873 19.19 -32.52 38.40
CA SER A 873 20.38 -32.38 39.28
C SER A 873 21.64 -33.09 38.79
N ILE A 874 21.52 -34.12 37.94
CA ILE A 874 22.64 -34.97 37.50
C ILE A 874 22.81 -34.87 35.98
N LYS A 875 24.05 -34.71 35.50
CA LYS A 875 24.38 -34.80 34.08
C LYS A 875 24.74 -36.24 33.72
N LEU A 876 23.94 -36.90 32.90
CA LEU A 876 24.19 -38.28 32.49
C LEU A 876 25.20 -38.37 31.34
N PRO A 877 25.89 -39.53 31.19
CA PRO A 877 26.79 -39.77 30.08
C PRO A 877 26.05 -39.84 28.74
N ILE A 878 26.74 -39.45 27.67
CA ILE A 878 26.24 -39.51 26.29
C ILE A 878 26.89 -40.69 25.57
N LEU A 879 26.09 -41.45 24.84
CA LEU A 879 26.51 -42.61 24.07
C LEU A 879 26.44 -42.25 22.58
N ALA A 880 27.55 -42.19 21.89
CA ALA A 880 27.65 -41.92 20.45
C ALA A 880 27.99 -43.21 19.70
N ASP A 881 27.10 -43.68 18.83
CA ASP A 881 27.25 -44.95 18.09
C ASP A 881 27.42 -44.66 16.60
N GLU A 882 28.63 -44.93 16.08
CA GLU A 882 29.02 -44.79 14.66
C GLU A 882 28.64 -43.43 14.04
N LEU A 883 28.76 -42.32 14.80
CA LEU A 883 28.39 -40.98 14.31
C LEU A 883 29.29 -40.46 13.17
N LEU A 884 30.52 -40.96 13.07
CA LEU A 884 31.47 -40.55 12.03
C LEU A 884 31.37 -41.41 10.77
N ALA A 885 30.55 -42.46 10.76
CA ALA A 885 30.45 -43.39 9.64
C ALA A 885 30.01 -42.65 8.35
N ASN A 886 30.74 -42.87 7.25
CA ASN A 886 30.53 -42.20 5.96
C ASN A 886 30.67 -40.66 5.99
N SER A 887 31.40 -40.12 6.98
CA SER A 887 31.73 -38.70 7.08
C SER A 887 33.06 -38.39 6.40
N ASP A 888 33.07 -37.36 5.55
CA ASP A 888 34.31 -36.72 5.11
C ASP A 888 35.10 -36.17 6.31
N ASP A 889 36.38 -35.86 6.11
CA ASP A 889 37.27 -35.45 7.22
C ASP A 889 36.83 -34.14 7.88
N GLU A 890 36.22 -33.23 7.11
CA GLU A 890 35.69 -31.97 7.62
C GLU A 890 34.49 -32.20 8.55
N ARG A 891 33.58 -33.09 8.15
CA ARG A 891 32.42 -33.51 8.94
C ARG A 891 32.83 -34.27 10.18
N ALA A 892 33.80 -35.18 10.05
CA ALA A 892 34.29 -35.95 11.19
C ALA A 892 34.89 -35.02 12.26
N LYS A 893 35.69 -34.04 11.83
CA LYS A 893 36.20 -32.97 12.69
C LYS A 893 35.09 -32.20 13.39
N ALA A 894 34.09 -31.74 12.65
CA ALA A 894 32.97 -30.95 13.18
C ALA A 894 32.18 -31.69 14.28
N ILE A 895 32.01 -33.01 14.14
CA ILE A 895 31.32 -33.87 15.12
C ILE A 895 32.22 -34.14 16.35
N ILE A 896 33.51 -34.42 16.13
CA ILE A 896 34.47 -34.64 17.22
C ILE A 896 34.61 -33.38 18.08
N ASP A 897 34.79 -32.22 17.46
CA ASP A 897 34.92 -30.94 18.15
C ASP A 897 33.65 -30.62 18.97
N ALA A 898 32.46 -30.95 18.43
CA ALA A 898 31.20 -30.82 19.16
C ALA A 898 31.16 -31.71 20.41
N LEU A 899 31.53 -32.98 20.30
CA LEU A 899 31.53 -33.93 21.42
C LEU A 899 32.61 -33.59 22.47
N ILE A 900 33.76 -33.06 22.03
CA ILE A 900 34.80 -32.50 22.90
C ILE A 900 34.24 -31.35 23.72
N GLU A 901 33.52 -30.42 23.10
CA GLU A 901 32.92 -29.26 23.80
C GLU A 901 31.87 -29.71 24.82
N ILE A 902 31.02 -30.67 24.45
CA ILE A 902 30.06 -31.31 25.36
C ILE A 902 30.78 -31.93 26.58
N SER A 903 31.94 -32.55 26.35
CA SER A 903 32.72 -33.17 27.42
C SER A 903 33.43 -32.16 28.33
N ARG A 904 33.87 -31.00 27.80
CA ARG A 904 34.42 -29.88 28.59
C ARG A 904 33.41 -29.32 29.59
N GLU A 905 32.12 -29.36 29.27
CA GLU A 905 31.04 -28.97 30.20
C GLU A 905 30.79 -30.01 31.33
N GLY A 906 31.61 -31.07 31.39
CA GLY A 906 31.64 -32.06 32.47
C GLY A 906 30.90 -33.36 32.17
N ARG A 907 30.46 -33.60 30.93
CA ARG A 907 29.78 -34.85 30.55
C ARG A 907 30.79 -35.92 30.13
N GLN A 908 30.58 -37.15 30.59
CA GLN A 908 31.30 -38.31 30.09
C GLN A 908 30.70 -38.74 28.74
N VAL A 909 31.53 -38.92 27.73
CA VAL A 909 31.13 -39.33 26.37
C VAL A 909 31.69 -40.73 26.11
N PHE A 910 30.84 -41.64 25.67
CA PHE A 910 31.23 -42.96 25.16
C PHE A 910 31.03 -42.99 23.66
N TYR A 911 32.11 -43.14 22.89
CA TYR A 911 32.06 -43.26 21.44
C TYR A 911 32.27 -44.71 21.03
N PHE A 912 31.31 -45.30 20.33
CA PHE A 912 31.35 -46.69 19.85
C PHE A 912 31.64 -46.69 18.35
N THR A 913 32.62 -47.48 17.93
CA THR A 913 32.96 -47.62 16.50
C THR A 913 33.48 -49.00 16.17
N ALA A 914 33.24 -49.45 14.93
CA ALA A 914 33.88 -50.62 14.35
C ALA A 914 35.06 -50.26 13.42
N GLN A 915 35.30 -48.97 13.19
CA GLN A 915 36.19 -48.46 12.15
C GLN A 915 37.48 -47.91 12.76
N ALA A 916 38.63 -48.39 12.29
CA ALA A 916 39.94 -48.00 12.84
C ALA A 916 40.32 -46.55 12.50
N ASP A 917 39.92 -46.05 11.34
CA ASP A 917 40.16 -44.67 10.89
C ASP A 917 39.42 -43.64 11.76
N GLU A 918 38.24 -43.98 12.28
CA GLU A 918 37.55 -43.12 13.25
C GLU A 918 38.32 -42.99 14.57
N VAL A 919 38.96 -44.07 15.03
CA VAL A 919 39.80 -44.06 16.24
C VAL A 919 41.02 -43.16 16.04
N GLU A 920 41.65 -43.22 14.85
CA GLU A 920 42.77 -42.35 14.49
C GLU A 920 42.36 -40.87 14.44
N LYS A 921 41.20 -40.56 13.86
CA LYS A 921 40.63 -39.19 13.85
C LYS A 921 40.42 -38.67 15.27
N TRP A 922 39.83 -39.47 16.15
CA TRP A 922 39.66 -39.11 17.56
C TRP A 922 40.98 -38.89 18.29
N GLN A 923 41.98 -39.76 18.07
CA GLN A 923 43.31 -39.61 18.67
C GLN A 923 43.98 -38.31 18.24
N ALA A 924 43.91 -37.97 16.95
CA ALA A 924 44.48 -36.73 16.42
C ALA A 924 43.89 -35.49 17.12
N HIS A 925 42.56 -35.43 17.25
CA HIS A 925 41.86 -34.32 17.90
C HIS A 925 42.08 -34.27 19.43
N LEU A 926 42.04 -35.42 20.10
CA LEU A 926 42.20 -35.49 21.56
C LEU A 926 43.63 -35.17 22.00
N SER A 927 44.65 -35.51 21.19
CA SER A 927 46.06 -35.20 21.47
C SER A 927 46.36 -33.70 21.56
N GLN A 928 45.53 -32.87 20.93
CA GLN A 928 45.61 -31.41 20.96
C GLN A 928 44.73 -30.79 22.07
N SER A 929 44.00 -31.62 22.81
CA SER A 929 43.08 -31.20 23.87
C SER A 929 43.63 -31.49 25.27
N ASN A 930 43.21 -30.71 26.27
CA ASN A 930 43.53 -30.97 27.68
C ASN A 930 42.56 -31.98 28.35
N LEU A 931 41.83 -32.80 27.58
CA LEU A 931 40.82 -33.73 28.10
C LEU A 931 41.40 -35.11 28.40
N GLN A 932 40.90 -35.77 29.45
CA GLN A 932 41.28 -37.16 29.75
C GLN A 932 40.49 -38.14 28.89
N TYR A 933 41.17 -39.02 28.16
CA TYR A 933 40.50 -40.00 27.32
C TYR A 933 41.04 -41.41 27.48
N LYS A 934 40.24 -42.40 27.09
CA LYS A 934 40.64 -43.81 27.08
C LYS A 934 40.12 -44.55 25.85
N ILE A 935 40.91 -45.45 25.31
CA ILE A 935 40.53 -46.33 24.20
C ILE A 935 40.43 -47.77 24.73
N ILE A 936 39.35 -48.46 24.39
CA ILE A 936 39.00 -49.79 24.90
C ILE A 936 38.63 -50.66 23.70
N GLU A 937 39.38 -51.74 23.51
CA GLU A 937 39.14 -52.71 22.45
C GLU A 937 38.39 -53.93 23.00
N LEU A 938 37.24 -54.26 22.38
CA LEU A 938 36.39 -55.38 22.77
C LEU A 938 36.78 -56.62 21.94
N ASP A 939 37.69 -57.43 22.47
CA ASP A 939 38.20 -58.63 21.79
C ASP A 939 37.77 -59.93 22.50
N GLN A 940 37.22 -60.88 21.74
CA GLN A 940 36.78 -62.18 22.26
C GLN A 940 37.93 -63.20 22.27
N LYS A 941 38.75 -63.15 23.33
CA LYS A 941 39.49 -64.26 24.00
C LYS A 941 40.80 -63.74 24.59
N GLU A 942 40.99 -63.88 25.89
CA GLU A 942 42.31 -63.71 26.50
C GLU A 942 43.25 -64.88 26.12
N ASN A 943 44.45 -64.51 25.69
CA ASN A 943 45.72 -65.27 25.55
C ASN A 943 45.84 -66.33 24.45
N GLU A 944 46.52 -65.97 23.34
CA GLU A 944 47.90 -66.42 23.03
C GLU A 944 48.40 -65.84 21.69
N SER A 945 49.46 -65.01 21.77
CA SER A 945 50.48 -64.75 20.73
C SER A 945 50.06 -64.56 19.27
N ARG A 946 50.03 -63.29 18.82
CA ARG A 946 50.68 -62.76 17.59
C ARG A 946 50.23 -61.31 17.32
N PHE A 947 51.02 -60.34 17.79
CA PHE A 947 51.49 -59.23 16.94
C PHE A 947 52.86 -58.81 17.47
N SER A 948 53.86 -59.41 16.84
CA SER A 948 55.23 -58.94 16.80
C SER A 948 55.28 -57.53 16.20
N THR A 949 56.05 -56.67 16.87
CA THR A 949 56.59 -55.36 16.42
C THR A 949 55.56 -54.26 16.08
N PRO A 950 55.67 -53.07 16.70
CA PRO A 950 55.03 -51.89 16.17
C PRO A 950 55.70 -51.59 14.83
N ASN A 951 55.08 -51.97 13.72
CA ASN A 951 55.37 -51.28 12.47
C ASN A 951 54.88 -49.86 12.70
N GLN A 952 55.83 -48.97 13.02
CA GLN A 952 55.79 -47.59 12.60
C GLN A 952 55.60 -47.62 11.08
N VAL A 953 54.35 -47.75 10.64
CA VAL A 953 53.95 -47.10 9.40
C VAL A 953 54.14 -45.64 9.75
N GLU A 954 55.14 -45.02 9.13
CA GLU A 954 55.33 -43.58 9.18
C GLU A 954 53.96 -42.97 8.96
N ALA A 955 53.40 -42.40 10.03
CA ALA A 955 52.30 -41.49 9.91
C ALA A 955 52.82 -40.42 8.97
N ASN A 956 52.48 -40.54 7.68
CA ASN A 956 52.42 -39.37 6.83
C ASN A 956 51.53 -38.44 7.64
N GLN A 957 52.16 -37.45 8.26
CA GLN A 957 51.49 -36.41 9.00
C GLN A 957 50.53 -35.82 7.98
N ILE A 958 49.28 -36.27 8.01
CA ILE A 958 48.21 -35.56 7.37
C ILE A 958 48.13 -34.29 8.21
N GLN A 959 48.87 -33.26 7.79
CA GLN A 959 48.77 -31.91 8.32
C GLN A 959 47.40 -31.37 7.89
N LEU A 960 46.36 -31.78 8.62
CA LEU A 960 44.98 -31.34 8.43
C LEU A 960 44.69 -30.07 9.24
N THR A 961 45.68 -29.19 9.48
CA THR A 961 45.44 -27.89 10.11
C THR A 961 46.39 -26.81 9.58
N SER A 962 45.79 -25.71 9.11
CA SER A 962 46.39 -24.39 9.21
C SER A 962 46.39 -23.99 10.69
N SER A 963 47.51 -24.20 11.39
CA SER A 963 47.69 -23.66 12.73
C SER A 963 47.82 -22.14 12.63
N VAL A 964 47.04 -21.40 13.42
CA VAL A 964 47.22 -19.94 13.54
C VAL A 964 48.62 -19.71 14.14
N PRO A 965 49.48 -18.88 13.52
CA PRO A 965 50.83 -18.67 14.01
C PRO A 965 50.82 -18.05 15.41
N LEU A 966 51.72 -18.52 16.28
CA LEU A 966 51.92 -17.95 17.61
C LEU A 966 52.41 -16.48 17.49
N PRO A 967 51.99 -15.59 18.40
CA PRO A 967 52.42 -14.19 18.41
C PRO A 967 53.93 -13.96 18.53
N ASP A 968 54.68 -14.85 19.21
CA ASP A 968 56.14 -14.82 19.41
C ASP A 968 56.76 -13.43 19.70
N GLY A 969 56.04 -12.54 20.38
CA GLY A 969 56.48 -11.18 20.73
C GLY A 969 56.40 -10.15 19.59
N LEU A 970 55.70 -10.45 18.50
CA LEU A 970 55.48 -9.54 17.37
C LEU A 970 54.61 -8.33 17.75
N SER A 971 54.82 -7.22 17.05
CA SER A 971 53.92 -6.06 17.15
C SER A 971 52.58 -6.36 16.45
N TYR A 972 51.54 -5.63 16.83
CA TYR A 972 50.18 -5.75 16.26
C TYR A 972 50.15 -5.69 14.71
N GLU A 973 50.93 -4.79 14.11
CA GLU A 973 51.03 -4.64 12.64
C GLU A 973 51.79 -5.81 12.00
N ALA A 974 52.91 -6.23 12.59
CA ALA A 974 53.72 -7.34 12.07
C ALA A 974 52.96 -8.67 12.14
N TYR A 975 52.20 -8.88 13.23
CA TYR A 975 51.35 -10.05 13.37
C TYR A 975 50.18 -10.03 12.37
N GLY A 976 49.57 -8.87 12.10
CA GLY A 976 48.55 -8.71 11.07
C GLY A 976 49.05 -9.08 9.66
N GLN A 977 50.27 -8.69 9.31
CA GLN A 977 50.90 -9.07 8.03
C GLN A 977 51.12 -10.58 7.94
N GLN A 978 51.57 -11.22 9.03
CA GLN A 978 51.75 -12.67 9.07
C GLN A 978 50.42 -13.43 8.94
N LEU A 979 49.33 -12.89 9.49
CA LEU A 979 47.99 -13.45 9.39
C LEU A 979 47.34 -13.29 8.01
N SER A 980 47.90 -12.47 7.11
CA SER A 980 47.32 -12.13 5.80
C SER A 980 45.86 -11.65 5.92
N VAL A 981 45.63 -10.67 6.80
CA VAL A 981 44.28 -10.15 7.11
C VAL A 981 43.61 -9.58 5.85
N PRO A 982 42.35 -9.97 5.56
CA PRO A 982 41.62 -9.44 4.40
C PRO A 982 41.29 -7.95 4.56
N LYS A 983 41.28 -7.23 3.44
CA LYS A 983 40.81 -5.84 3.38
C LYS A 983 39.31 -5.77 3.65
N PHE A 984 38.87 -4.71 4.33
CA PHE A 984 37.45 -4.52 4.64
C PHE A 984 36.81 -3.50 3.68
N ASN A 985 35.82 -3.93 2.90
CA ASN A 985 35.13 -3.06 1.94
C ASN A 985 33.94 -2.34 2.61
N LEU A 986 34.10 -1.05 2.86
CA LEU A 986 33.08 -0.21 3.50
C LEU A 986 31.74 -0.10 2.74
N LEU A 987 31.72 -0.35 1.44
CA LEU A 987 30.51 -0.24 0.62
C LEU A 987 29.74 -1.56 0.58
N GLY A 988 30.42 -2.68 0.34
CA GLY A 988 29.78 -3.98 0.11
C GLY A 988 29.82 -4.97 1.28
N GLN A 989 30.67 -4.77 2.29
CA GLN A 989 30.76 -5.67 3.43
C GLN A 989 30.07 -5.10 4.66
N GLU A 990 29.36 -5.98 5.36
CA GLU A 990 28.71 -5.66 6.62
C GLU A 990 29.71 -5.74 7.78
N ASN A 991 29.47 -4.98 8.85
CA ASN A 991 30.34 -4.95 10.04
C ASN A 991 30.62 -6.34 10.65
N ASN A 992 29.69 -7.27 10.49
CA ASN A 992 29.83 -8.63 10.99
C ASN A 992 30.94 -9.42 10.29
N GLN A 993 31.33 -8.99 9.09
CA GLN A 993 32.45 -9.53 8.30
C GLN A 993 33.79 -8.85 8.64
N LEU A 994 33.81 -7.91 9.58
CA LEU A 994 35.04 -7.26 10.03
C LEU A 994 35.93 -8.28 10.74
N HIS A 995 37.14 -8.49 10.22
CA HIS A 995 38.11 -9.38 10.84
C HIS A 995 38.54 -8.85 12.22
N LEU A 996 38.67 -9.72 13.22
CA LEU A 996 38.97 -9.32 14.61
C LEU A 996 40.27 -8.53 14.77
N TRP A 997 41.20 -8.67 13.82
CA TRP A 997 42.41 -7.86 13.79
C TRP A 997 42.11 -6.35 13.81
N TYR A 998 41.07 -5.86 13.11
CA TYR A 998 40.73 -4.44 13.10
C TYR A 998 40.26 -3.91 14.48
N LEU A 999 39.77 -4.80 15.35
CA LEU A 999 39.20 -4.45 16.65
C LEU A 999 40.16 -4.72 17.82
N ILE A 1000 40.86 -5.85 17.78
CA ILE A 1000 41.66 -6.36 18.90
C ILE A 1000 43.14 -6.04 18.68
N GLN A 1001 43.63 -5.00 19.35
CA GLN A 1001 45.05 -4.61 19.31
C GLN A 1001 45.95 -5.47 20.21
N ASP A 1002 45.37 -6.13 21.20
CA ASP A 1002 46.04 -7.06 22.12
C ASP A 1002 46.32 -8.39 21.39
N VAL A 1003 47.58 -8.63 21.03
CA VAL A 1003 48.00 -9.73 20.16
C VAL A 1003 47.72 -11.10 20.80
N ASP A 1004 47.87 -11.22 22.10
CA ASP A 1004 47.60 -12.46 22.84
C ASP A 1004 46.09 -12.77 22.89
N LEU A 1005 45.27 -11.74 23.07
CA LEU A 1005 43.80 -11.86 22.99
C LEU A 1005 43.34 -12.19 21.56
N LEU A 1006 43.92 -11.55 20.54
CA LEU A 1006 43.62 -11.82 19.13
C LEU A 1006 43.96 -13.27 18.79
N HIS A 1007 45.15 -13.74 19.17
CA HIS A 1007 45.54 -15.14 19.00
C HIS A 1007 44.60 -16.09 19.76
N SER A 1008 44.21 -15.75 20.99
CA SER A 1008 43.28 -16.57 21.80
C SER A 1008 41.90 -16.73 21.17
N ALA A 1009 41.44 -15.74 20.39
CA ALA A 1009 40.21 -15.82 19.60
C ALA A 1009 40.43 -16.61 18.29
N LEU A 1010 41.50 -16.31 17.54
CA LEU A 1010 41.80 -16.94 16.26
C LEU A 1010 42.15 -18.43 16.40
N ALA A 1011 42.89 -18.83 17.43
CA ALA A 1011 43.23 -20.22 17.72
C ALA A 1011 41.98 -21.05 18.07
N ARG A 1012 40.92 -20.41 18.58
CA ARG A 1012 39.61 -21.02 18.76
C ARG A 1012 38.80 -21.10 17.47
N GLY A 1013 39.23 -20.45 16.38
CA GLY A 1013 38.51 -20.41 15.10
C GLY A 1013 37.57 -19.21 14.94
N ILE A 1014 37.54 -18.27 15.89
CA ILE A 1014 36.72 -17.06 15.84
C ILE A 1014 37.51 -15.96 15.13
N LYS A 1015 37.11 -15.61 13.90
CA LYS A 1015 37.87 -14.70 13.02
C LYS A 1015 37.23 -13.35 12.79
N TYR A 1016 35.90 -13.28 12.88
CA TYR A 1016 35.13 -12.10 12.51
C TYR A 1016 34.31 -11.56 13.69
N TRP A 1017 33.99 -10.27 13.67
CA TRP A 1017 33.21 -9.61 14.70
C TRP A 1017 31.85 -10.29 14.91
N GLY A 1018 31.13 -10.62 13.83
CA GLY A 1018 29.82 -11.26 13.95
C GLY A 1018 29.86 -12.60 14.70
N GLN A 1019 30.95 -13.36 14.53
CA GLN A 1019 31.17 -14.60 15.27
C GLN A 1019 31.45 -14.32 16.74
N LEU A 1020 32.33 -13.36 17.04
CA LEU A 1020 32.69 -13.00 18.41
C LEU A 1020 31.48 -12.47 19.19
N GLU A 1021 30.73 -11.56 18.57
CA GLU A 1021 29.52 -10.97 19.15
C GLU A 1021 28.50 -12.05 19.49
N SER A 1022 28.20 -12.92 18.52
CA SER A 1022 27.25 -14.01 18.72
C SER A 1022 27.75 -15.02 19.77
N TYR A 1023 29.05 -15.37 19.76
CA TYR A 1023 29.64 -16.29 20.72
C TYR A 1023 29.52 -15.78 22.17
N VAL A 1024 29.88 -14.52 22.41
CA VAL A 1024 29.80 -13.91 23.76
C VAL A 1024 28.34 -13.72 24.19
N ARG A 1025 27.45 -13.27 23.30
CA ARG A 1025 26.01 -13.11 23.57
C ARG A 1025 25.35 -14.42 24.01
N ASN A 1026 25.83 -15.56 23.50
CA ASN A 1026 25.34 -16.89 23.86
C ASN A 1026 26.21 -17.59 24.94
N ASN A 1027 26.78 -16.80 25.87
CA ASN A 1027 27.54 -17.28 27.03
C ASN A 1027 28.88 -17.99 26.71
N GLY A 1028 29.45 -17.75 25.53
CA GLY A 1028 30.81 -18.17 25.18
C GLY A 1028 31.88 -17.36 25.91
N LYS A 1029 33.05 -17.96 26.15
CA LYS A 1029 34.16 -17.33 26.87
C LYS A 1029 35.46 -17.43 26.10
N ILE A 1030 36.20 -16.32 26.04
CA ILE A 1030 37.53 -16.23 25.44
C ILE A 1030 38.49 -15.76 26.52
N ASP A 1031 39.64 -16.43 26.62
CA ASP A 1031 40.67 -16.06 27.60
C ASP A 1031 41.19 -14.65 27.28
N GLY A 1032 41.23 -13.80 28.31
CA GLY A 1032 41.66 -12.40 28.18
C GLY A 1032 40.58 -11.41 27.73
N LEU A 1033 39.38 -11.88 27.37
CA LEU A 1033 38.21 -11.05 27.05
C LEU A 1033 37.33 -10.89 28.29
N ASN A 1034 37.20 -9.65 28.78
CA ASN A 1034 36.25 -9.29 29.84
C ASN A 1034 35.09 -8.47 29.25
N ASP A 1035 34.01 -8.32 30.02
CA ASP A 1035 32.79 -7.60 29.60
C ASP A 1035 33.09 -6.15 29.18
N GLU A 1036 34.04 -5.49 29.87
CA GLU A 1036 34.44 -4.11 29.55
C GLU A 1036 35.11 -4.00 28.16
N LYS A 1037 36.08 -4.87 27.83
CA LYS A 1037 36.71 -4.90 26.50
C LYS A 1037 35.69 -5.25 25.42
N PHE A 1038 34.77 -6.18 25.70
CA PHE A 1038 33.73 -6.57 24.75
C PHE A 1038 32.78 -5.40 24.43
N GLU A 1039 32.29 -4.68 25.45
CA GLU A 1039 31.47 -3.48 25.26
C GLU A 1039 32.23 -2.36 24.54
N GLN A 1040 33.53 -2.22 24.75
CA GLN A 1040 34.36 -1.30 23.96
C GLN A 1040 34.41 -1.69 22.47
N PHE A 1041 34.60 -2.97 22.15
CA PHE A 1041 34.59 -3.44 20.77
C PHE A 1041 33.22 -3.23 20.11
N LYS A 1042 32.13 -3.49 20.85
CA LYS A 1042 30.78 -3.26 20.38
C LYS A 1042 30.52 -1.79 20.05
N LYS A 1043 30.90 -0.87 20.95
CA LYS A 1043 30.82 0.58 20.69
C LYS A 1043 31.61 0.99 19.43
N LEU A 1044 32.80 0.43 19.21
CA LEU A 1044 33.59 0.69 18.00
C LEU A 1044 32.89 0.20 16.73
N THR A 1045 32.26 -0.97 16.78
CA THR A 1045 31.50 -1.49 15.63
C THR A 1045 30.20 -0.74 15.38
N ASP A 1046 29.53 -0.23 16.42
CA ASP A 1046 28.35 0.64 16.29
C ASP A 1046 28.73 1.97 15.62
N VAL A 1047 29.88 2.53 16.00
CA VAL A 1047 30.46 3.71 15.35
C VAL A 1047 30.83 3.42 13.90
N LEU A 1048 31.40 2.24 13.59
CA LEU A 1048 31.65 1.83 12.21
C LEU A 1048 30.36 1.71 11.40
N ALA A 1049 29.28 1.17 11.98
CA ALA A 1049 27.97 1.07 11.34
C ALA A 1049 27.47 2.46 10.93
N ARG A 1050 27.53 3.40 11.86
CA ARG A 1050 27.12 4.79 11.60
C ARG A 1050 28.02 5.45 10.57
N PHE A 1051 29.32 5.19 10.61
CA PHE A 1051 30.26 5.69 9.61
C PHE A 1051 29.96 5.11 8.21
N GLN A 1052 29.71 3.80 8.09
CA GLN A 1052 29.34 3.14 6.84
C GLN A 1052 28.03 3.68 6.27
N GLU A 1053 27.01 3.88 7.11
CA GLU A 1053 25.73 4.47 6.70
C GLU A 1053 25.95 5.85 6.05
N LEU A 1054 26.75 6.71 6.68
CA LEU A 1054 27.10 8.03 6.14
C LEU A 1054 28.00 7.94 4.90
N TYR A 1055 28.92 6.97 4.89
CA TYR A 1055 29.86 6.75 3.78
C TYR A 1055 29.15 6.22 2.52
N ARG A 1056 28.12 5.39 2.67
CA ARG A 1056 27.31 4.87 1.56
C ARG A 1056 26.46 5.95 0.87
N VAL A 1057 26.18 7.09 1.52
CA VAL A 1057 25.37 8.16 0.91
C VAL A 1057 26.03 8.71 -0.36
N GLY A 1058 25.32 8.58 -1.47
CA GLY A 1058 25.75 8.99 -2.81
C GLY A 1058 26.84 8.11 -3.42
N ARG A 1059 27.18 6.97 -2.80
CA ARG A 1059 28.18 6.01 -3.31
C ARG A 1059 27.47 4.69 -3.62
N HIS A 1060 27.43 4.33 -4.89
CA HIS A 1060 26.80 3.08 -5.34
C HIS A 1060 27.60 1.85 -4.87
N GLN A 1061 26.86 0.79 -4.51
CA GLN A 1061 27.45 -0.49 -4.14
C GLN A 1061 27.90 -1.24 -5.40
N LEU A 1062 29.05 -1.91 -5.31
CA LEU A 1062 29.49 -2.78 -6.40
C LEU A 1062 28.61 -4.03 -6.40
N ILE A 1063 28.18 -4.44 -7.59
CA ILE A 1063 27.35 -5.63 -7.80
C ILE A 1063 28.15 -6.73 -8.50
N ASP A 1064 27.71 -7.96 -8.32
CA ASP A 1064 28.23 -9.13 -8.99
C ASP A 1064 27.15 -9.89 -9.79
N ARG A 1065 27.53 -11.06 -10.32
CA ARG A 1065 26.63 -11.90 -11.12
C ARG A 1065 25.42 -12.38 -10.32
N THR A 1066 25.55 -12.60 -9.02
CA THR A 1066 24.44 -13.06 -8.17
C THR A 1066 23.40 -11.97 -8.03
N ASP A 1067 23.79 -10.70 -7.86
CA ASP A 1067 22.86 -9.56 -7.81
C ASP A 1067 22.04 -9.44 -9.12
N LEU A 1068 22.68 -9.71 -10.26
CA LEU A 1068 22.00 -9.75 -11.56
C LEU A 1068 20.99 -10.90 -11.65
N GLN A 1069 21.26 -12.05 -11.03
CA GLN A 1069 20.34 -13.19 -11.00
C GLN A 1069 19.17 -12.95 -10.05
N ASP A 1070 19.44 -12.38 -8.87
CA ASP A 1070 18.45 -12.06 -7.85
C ASP A 1070 17.48 -10.97 -8.31
N SER A 1071 17.88 -10.12 -9.27
CA SER A 1071 16.97 -9.19 -9.93
C SER A 1071 15.80 -9.89 -10.62
N GLY A 1072 15.99 -11.11 -11.14
CA GLY A 1072 15.00 -11.85 -11.93
C GLY A 1072 14.64 -11.21 -13.29
N LEU A 1073 15.23 -10.07 -13.63
CA LEU A 1073 14.93 -9.28 -14.83
C LEU A 1073 15.71 -9.75 -16.07
N ILE A 1074 16.85 -10.40 -15.85
CA ILE A 1074 17.76 -10.83 -16.92
C ILE A 1074 17.53 -12.30 -17.25
N SER A 1075 17.01 -12.57 -18.44
CA SER A 1075 16.84 -13.95 -18.93
C SER A 1075 18.17 -14.71 -19.04
N GLU A 1076 18.12 -16.05 -18.93
CA GLU A 1076 19.30 -16.93 -19.02
C GLU A 1076 20.17 -16.69 -20.27
N ASN A 1077 19.59 -16.27 -21.40
CA ASN A 1077 20.33 -16.02 -22.64
C ASN A 1077 21.20 -14.75 -22.60
N PHE A 1078 20.96 -13.85 -21.63
CA PHE A 1078 21.64 -12.57 -21.49
C PHE A 1078 22.45 -12.45 -20.19
N ILE A 1079 22.24 -13.33 -19.20
CA ILE A 1079 22.92 -13.25 -17.90
C ILE A 1079 24.43 -13.36 -18.03
N ASP A 1080 24.94 -14.26 -18.88
CA ASP A 1080 26.37 -14.43 -19.12
C ASP A 1080 27.00 -13.17 -19.71
N LYS A 1081 26.40 -12.64 -20.79
CA LYS A 1081 26.90 -11.44 -21.49
C LYS A 1081 26.85 -10.19 -20.62
N THR A 1082 25.83 -10.09 -19.77
CA THR A 1082 25.68 -8.94 -18.87
C THR A 1082 26.64 -9.05 -17.69
N SER A 1083 26.91 -10.26 -17.19
CA SER A 1083 27.94 -10.52 -16.17
C SER A 1083 29.34 -10.25 -16.69
N ASP A 1084 29.66 -10.67 -17.92
CA ASP A 1084 30.93 -10.36 -18.57
C ASP A 1084 31.11 -8.85 -18.71
N LYS A 1085 30.04 -8.14 -19.09
CA LYS A 1085 30.07 -6.67 -19.21
C LYS A 1085 30.23 -5.99 -17.86
N LEU A 1086 29.57 -6.49 -16.83
CA LEU A 1086 29.72 -6.00 -15.45
C LEU A 1086 31.15 -6.21 -14.93
N THR A 1087 31.77 -7.33 -15.28
CA THR A 1087 33.18 -7.63 -14.93
C THR A 1087 34.15 -6.66 -15.60
N GLU A 1088 33.88 -6.24 -16.84
CA GLU A 1088 34.65 -5.18 -17.53
C GLU A 1088 34.52 -3.80 -16.85
N LEU A 1089 33.42 -3.59 -16.13
CA LEU A 1089 33.07 -2.34 -15.46
C LEU A 1089 33.37 -2.38 -13.96
N ASP A 1090 34.23 -3.32 -13.51
CA ASP A 1090 34.64 -3.50 -12.12
C ASP A 1090 33.47 -3.59 -11.11
N GLY A 1091 32.31 -4.10 -11.55
CA GLY A 1091 31.13 -4.24 -10.70
C GLY A 1091 30.30 -2.97 -10.53
N ASP A 1092 30.56 -1.90 -11.27
CA ASP A 1092 29.81 -0.63 -11.14
C ASP A 1092 28.41 -0.70 -11.78
N PRO A 1093 27.32 -0.59 -10.99
CA PRO A 1093 25.95 -0.67 -11.49
C PRO A 1093 25.57 0.52 -12.38
N VAL A 1094 26.06 1.74 -12.09
CA VAL A 1094 25.74 2.94 -12.89
C VAL A 1094 26.44 2.87 -14.23
N ALA A 1095 27.72 2.46 -14.22
CA ALA A 1095 28.46 2.21 -15.45
C ALA A 1095 27.84 1.08 -16.28
N LEU A 1096 27.30 0.05 -15.62
CA LEU A 1096 26.58 -1.04 -16.29
C LEU A 1096 25.31 -0.52 -16.98
N ILE A 1097 24.45 0.21 -16.27
CA ILE A 1097 23.23 0.79 -16.85
C ILE A 1097 23.59 1.69 -18.04
N HIS A 1098 24.53 2.62 -17.87
CA HIS A 1098 24.97 3.48 -18.96
C HIS A 1098 25.57 2.68 -20.14
N SER A 1099 26.31 1.61 -19.87
CA SER A 1099 26.83 0.74 -20.91
C SER A 1099 25.71 -0.03 -21.64
N LEU A 1100 24.67 -0.46 -20.95
CA LEU A 1100 23.53 -1.16 -21.55
C LEU A 1100 22.71 -0.20 -22.42
N GLU A 1101 22.48 1.04 -21.96
CA GLU A 1101 21.80 2.10 -22.72
C GLU A 1101 22.51 2.44 -24.04
N ASN A 1102 23.86 2.39 -24.02
CA ASN A 1102 24.72 2.63 -25.17
C ASN A 1102 24.96 1.38 -26.03
N GLY A 1103 24.23 0.28 -25.78
CA GLY A 1103 24.28 -0.93 -26.60
C GLY A 1103 25.48 -1.86 -26.32
N GLY A 1104 26.08 -1.78 -25.13
CA GLY A 1104 27.19 -2.63 -24.71
C GLY A 1104 26.86 -4.14 -24.68
N VAL A 1105 25.56 -4.49 -24.61
CA VAL A 1105 25.07 -5.85 -24.88
C VAL A 1105 24.07 -5.78 -26.06
N PRO A 1106 24.37 -6.40 -27.22
CA PRO A 1106 23.51 -6.30 -28.39
C PRO A 1106 22.11 -6.89 -28.16
N ARG A 1107 21.08 -6.18 -28.63
CA ARG A 1107 19.65 -6.57 -28.51
C ARG A 1107 19.10 -6.63 -27.07
N PHE A 1108 19.75 -5.97 -26.12
CA PHE A 1108 19.21 -5.77 -24.79
C PHE A 1108 18.04 -4.77 -24.85
N ARG A 1109 16.89 -5.11 -24.26
CA ARG A 1109 15.66 -4.31 -24.37
C ARG A 1109 15.74 -3.08 -23.46
N ARG A 1110 15.26 -1.93 -23.94
CA ARG A 1110 15.30 -0.68 -23.18
C ARG A 1110 14.43 -0.74 -21.92
N ASP A 1111 13.23 -1.30 -22.03
CA ASP A 1111 12.33 -1.52 -20.89
C ASP A 1111 13.00 -2.33 -19.76
N THR A 1112 13.81 -3.34 -20.10
CA THR A 1112 14.54 -4.15 -19.11
C THR A 1112 15.71 -3.40 -18.47
N ILE A 1113 16.30 -2.41 -19.17
CA ILE A 1113 17.33 -1.53 -18.60
C ILE A 1113 16.70 -0.60 -17.58
N ASP A 1114 15.55 -0.01 -17.92
CA ASP A 1114 14.81 0.88 -17.04
C ASP A 1114 14.34 0.12 -15.78
N GLU A 1115 13.77 -1.09 -15.95
CA GLU A 1115 13.40 -1.98 -14.84
C GLU A 1115 14.60 -2.38 -13.96
N LEU A 1116 15.77 -2.63 -14.57
CA LEU A 1116 16.98 -2.99 -13.83
C LEU A 1116 17.55 -1.80 -13.05
N ASN A 1117 17.50 -0.60 -13.63
CA ASN A 1117 17.88 0.63 -12.95
C ASN A 1117 16.93 0.95 -11.79
N ASP A 1118 15.62 0.80 -11.99
CA ASP A 1118 14.60 0.95 -10.96
C ASP A 1118 14.83 -0.06 -9.82
N TYR A 1119 15.10 -1.32 -10.16
CA TYR A 1119 15.46 -2.35 -9.18
C TYR A 1119 16.68 -1.96 -8.35
N PHE A 1120 17.76 -1.48 -8.98
CA PHE A 1120 18.96 -1.06 -8.27
C PHE A 1120 18.74 0.17 -7.37
N LEU A 1121 17.88 1.11 -7.78
CA LEU A 1121 17.48 2.24 -6.94
C LEU A 1121 16.61 1.78 -5.76
N GLU A 1122 15.65 0.87 -5.98
CA GLU A 1122 14.79 0.32 -4.94
C GLU A 1122 15.57 -0.50 -3.89
N GLN A 1123 16.58 -1.26 -4.32
CA GLN A 1123 17.46 -2.03 -3.43
C GLN A 1123 18.56 -1.17 -2.76
N GLY A 1124 18.67 0.13 -3.11
CA GLY A 1124 19.73 1.00 -2.59
C GLY A 1124 21.14 0.63 -3.07
N ILE A 1125 21.22 -0.11 -4.18
CA ILE A 1125 22.47 -0.42 -4.88
C ILE A 1125 22.99 0.83 -5.59
N ILE A 1126 22.09 1.56 -6.27
CA ILE A 1126 22.34 2.90 -6.79
C ILE A 1126 21.76 3.91 -5.79
N ASP A 1127 22.56 4.91 -5.42
CA ASP A 1127 22.13 6.03 -4.59
C ASP A 1127 22.25 7.32 -5.41
N ASP A 1128 21.14 8.02 -5.60
CA ASP A 1128 21.04 9.25 -6.40
C ASP A 1128 21.35 10.52 -5.60
N ARG A 1129 21.65 10.39 -4.31
CA ARG A 1129 22.01 11.52 -3.44
C ARG A 1129 23.43 12.01 -3.72
N GLU A 1130 23.70 13.28 -3.40
CA GLU A 1130 25.06 13.82 -3.49
C GLU A 1130 25.99 13.13 -2.49
N THR A 1131 27.17 12.73 -2.97
CA THR A 1131 28.21 12.13 -2.15
C THR A 1131 28.59 13.04 -0.99
N ILE A 1132 28.51 12.52 0.24
CA ILE A 1132 28.98 13.25 1.42
C ILE A 1132 30.51 13.16 1.48
N ASP A 1133 31.18 14.30 1.60
CA ASP A 1133 32.63 14.35 1.76
C ASP A 1133 33.09 13.84 3.16
N SER A 1134 34.36 13.45 3.27
CA SER A 1134 34.88 12.87 4.50
C SER A 1134 34.85 13.83 5.71
N SER A 1135 34.88 15.15 5.49
CA SER A 1135 34.82 16.14 6.58
C SER A 1135 33.41 16.27 7.14
N GLU A 1136 32.39 16.25 6.27
CA GLU A 1136 30.98 16.29 6.65
C GLU A 1136 30.54 14.98 7.33
N ILE A 1137 31.07 13.82 6.90
CA ILE A 1137 30.87 12.54 7.59
C ILE A 1137 31.37 12.63 9.04
N LEU A 1138 32.56 13.19 9.27
CA LEU A 1138 33.12 13.33 10.61
C LEU A 1138 32.30 14.29 11.49
N ILE A 1139 31.81 15.41 10.95
CA ILE A 1139 30.93 16.35 11.67
C ILE A 1139 29.64 15.64 12.11
N ARG A 1140 29.01 14.87 11.20
CA ARG A 1140 27.78 14.13 11.51
C ARG A 1140 28.03 12.98 12.49
N LEU A 1141 29.20 12.36 12.42
CA LEU A 1141 29.60 11.32 13.37
C LEU A 1141 29.87 11.90 14.77
N GLN A 1142 30.40 13.12 14.90
CA GLN A 1142 30.60 13.78 16.20
C GLN A 1142 29.30 13.95 16.99
N ALA A 1143 28.18 14.24 16.31
CA ALA A 1143 26.87 14.30 16.96
C ALA A 1143 26.46 12.93 17.56
N TYR A 1144 26.76 11.83 16.85
CA TYR A 1144 26.53 10.47 17.35
C TYR A 1144 27.47 10.14 18.52
N LEU A 1145 28.75 10.47 18.39
CA LEU A 1145 29.78 10.24 19.43
C LEU A 1145 29.49 11.00 20.72
N SER A 1146 28.78 12.12 20.69
CA SER A 1146 28.38 12.84 21.91
C SER A 1146 27.45 12.04 22.83
N ASN A 1147 26.79 11.01 22.29
CA ASN A 1147 25.89 10.12 23.02
C ASN A 1147 26.51 8.75 23.33
N VAL A 1148 27.73 8.47 22.87
CA VAL A 1148 28.43 7.20 23.07
C VAL A 1148 29.65 7.46 23.96
N ASP A 1149 29.73 6.76 25.08
CA ASP A 1149 30.85 6.86 26.03
C ASP A 1149 32.12 6.18 25.46
N ILE A 1150 32.77 6.84 24.48
CA ILE A 1150 34.01 6.42 23.82
C ILE A 1150 34.88 7.65 23.46
N SER A 1151 36.20 7.52 23.53
CA SER A 1151 37.10 8.64 23.22
C SER A 1151 37.19 8.90 21.71
N ILE A 1152 37.08 10.17 21.30
CA ILE A 1152 37.15 10.58 19.88
C ILE A 1152 38.47 10.13 19.23
N SER A 1153 39.59 10.25 19.96
CA SER A 1153 40.91 9.81 19.47
C SER A 1153 41.01 8.31 19.20
N GLN A 1154 40.25 7.50 19.94
CA GLN A 1154 40.22 6.05 19.73
C GLN A 1154 39.38 5.69 18.50
N VAL A 1155 38.27 6.39 18.28
CA VAL A 1155 37.43 6.24 17.09
C VAL A 1155 38.19 6.65 15.83
N GLU A 1156 38.86 7.80 15.83
CA GLU A 1156 39.64 8.27 14.68
C GLU A 1156 40.73 7.27 14.29
N ARG A 1157 41.48 6.76 15.27
CA ARG A 1157 42.51 5.73 15.03
C ARG A 1157 41.92 4.44 14.48
N PHE A 1158 40.77 3.99 14.99
CA PHE A 1158 40.11 2.79 14.51
C PHE A 1158 39.62 2.95 13.06
N LEU A 1159 38.93 4.05 12.75
CA LEU A 1159 38.47 4.35 11.39
C LEU A 1159 39.64 4.52 10.42
N GLU A 1160 40.77 5.09 10.87
CA GLU A 1160 41.99 5.17 10.06
C GLU A 1160 42.56 3.79 9.72
N VAL A 1161 42.54 2.84 10.66
CA VAL A 1161 42.99 1.45 10.40
C VAL A 1161 42.03 0.73 9.43
N VAL A 1162 40.72 0.90 9.61
CA VAL A 1162 39.70 0.29 8.74
C VAL A 1162 39.71 0.87 7.32
N THR A 1163 39.96 2.18 7.16
CA THR A 1163 40.01 2.84 5.85
C THR A 1163 41.33 2.63 5.10
N ARG A 1164 42.43 2.33 5.81
CA ARG A 1164 43.76 2.07 5.20
C ARG A 1164 44.00 0.60 4.85
N GLY A 1165 43.37 -0.33 5.58
CA GLY A 1165 43.47 -1.77 5.33
C GLY A 1165 42.81 -2.14 4.01
#